data_AF-A0A9Q0XKF9-F1
#
_entry.id   AF-A0A9Q0XKF9-F1
#
_cell.length_a   1.000
_cell.length_b   1.000
_cell.length_c   1.000
_cell.angle_alpha   90.00
_cell.angle_beta   90.00
_cell.angle_gamma   90.00
#
_symmetry.space_group_name_H-M   'P 1'
#
loop_
_entity.id
_entity.type
_entity.pdbx_description
1 polymer ?
#
loop_
_entity_poly.entity_id
_entity_poly.type
_entity_poly.pdbx_seq_one_letter_code
_entity_poly.pdbx_strand_id
1 'polypeptide(L)'
;MYFYAVPIMPPLLQQSVAEVKLVELSSFTFYLDGFSLGHILFWQLLFLLYLLATDDTSLFTINNITGVITVSGSLDREGVPGENVELQVVAREKNLNIYHEVAQVSTMVTIQVTDVNDNTPQFYLCTYLACNFSALPESNFSGQIEEHASPRTPVANLNIVAYDPDKGANGTFQLTLQGPDASAFSVSPQQIVNEGAVQVLIVANDTGKTTDCCSFATVTIHLIDINDHGPEFERNDYKLSVLEKSPPGTVVSSNITATDPDSGLFGEITYQLLPPSIHTTFTVNAISGTVLVANGSHLDWRTRPIYYATLQATDGGNLTGFTQLEISVIDINDNPPTVIGSYMVFVTEGDKMEPVQILATDQDDPESDNSHLQFKILPGKFSSNFTINADTGELSSHGPLDREAIPVELDGKMVVTVLVHDMGIPQLNTTVNVTIVVEDINDNAPRFNSTFYEFFIPEGLKGIVGRVEATDADQTEINNRISFYIETSAGSNNFAVRSLYLGPGWYQGVLSLAIAFDYDQMPQKFLNLTVQAENLESGGTVGIDTAVVTVNVQDVNDEPPTLVPSPPHDIDVLENATLDGLVTSLEAQDMDTNHSLVFEKLAVACFKGSTKEGSVCQNWFHLDLNGSLFVNSSEISYTTCDLVELTLRVKDEFTEEGDPYSKNETLRILIIDVNDNPPIIRSHTDYIVFPFSFQATDADSGLNGVITFSLSKVVCIEDNGLEQNYESPFKVVSTVNNGNYTGSIQIASSRSLKGQCRVTVEAKDHGTPPLNSSVTLDILTVDQSKRVKLEFNAPVETVKANSTAIEASLMRATRVAVYIVAIKESLPASRTA
;
A
#
# COMPACT_ATOMS: atom_id res chain seq x y z
N MET A 1 -151.52 20.24 88.87
CA MET A 1 -152.27 19.02 89.21
C MET A 1 -151.29 18.10 89.93
N TYR A 2 -151.53 17.75 91.21
CA TYR A 2 -150.87 16.73 92.06
C TYR A 2 -149.34 16.49 91.87
N PHE A 3 -148.47 16.95 92.79
CA PHE A 3 -147.89 16.19 93.95
C PHE A 3 -146.84 15.11 93.56
N TYR A 4 -145.74 14.80 94.29
CA TYR A 4 -145.29 15.11 95.68
C TYR A 4 -143.74 14.98 95.88
N ALA A 5 -143.20 15.71 96.87
CA ALA A 5 -142.02 15.46 97.76
C ALA A 5 -140.56 15.25 97.21
N VAL A 6 -139.43 15.79 97.75
CA VAL A 6 -139.00 16.49 99.02
C VAL A 6 -138.61 15.53 100.18
N PRO A 7 -137.64 15.81 101.10
CA PRO A 7 -136.75 16.99 101.34
C PRO A 7 -135.27 16.71 100.94
N ILE A 8 -134.13 17.31 101.41
CA ILE A 8 -133.68 18.19 102.53
C ILE A 8 -132.55 19.11 101.94
N MET A 9 -132.51 20.46 102.05
CA MET A 9 -132.28 21.42 103.17
C MET A 9 -130.83 21.49 103.75
N PRO A 10 -130.30 22.64 104.23
CA PRO A 10 -130.64 24.07 103.98
C PRO A 10 -129.38 24.96 103.70
N PRO A 11 -129.46 26.31 103.64
CA PRO A 11 -130.46 27.21 103.06
C PRO A 11 -129.87 28.08 101.91
N LEU A 12 -130.73 28.76 101.12
CA LEU A 12 -130.31 29.84 100.22
C LEU A 12 -130.48 31.23 100.85
N LEU A 13 -129.67 32.18 100.38
CA LEU A 13 -130.08 33.57 100.21
C LEU A 13 -129.84 33.92 98.74
N GLN A 14 -130.87 34.38 98.03
CA GLN A 14 -130.90 34.42 96.57
C GLN A 14 -130.69 35.86 96.07
N GLN A 15 -129.65 36.08 95.27
CA GLN A 15 -129.41 37.35 94.58
C GLN A 15 -129.41 37.12 93.07
N SER A 16 -130.16 37.93 92.33
CA SER A 16 -130.33 37.80 90.88
C SER A 16 -129.20 38.51 90.13
N VAL A 17 -128.47 37.79 89.29
CA VAL A 17 -127.59 38.36 88.27
C VAL A 17 -128.33 38.34 86.93
N ALA A 18 -128.40 39.49 86.26
CA ALA A 18 -128.99 39.62 84.94
C ALA A 18 -127.87 39.70 83.89
N GLU A 19 -127.95 38.86 82.86
CA GLU A 19 -126.99 38.82 81.76
C GLU A 19 -127.38 39.85 80.70
N VAL A 20 -126.57 40.90 80.52
CA VAL A 20 -126.83 41.96 79.53
C VAL A 20 -125.59 42.18 78.65
N LYS A 21 -125.66 41.65 77.45
CA LYS A 21 -124.73 41.92 76.35
C LYS A 21 -125.17 43.23 75.68
N LEU A 22 -124.30 44.23 75.59
CA LEU A 22 -124.64 45.55 75.04
C LEU A 22 -123.90 45.81 73.73
N VAL A 23 -124.69 46.03 72.68
CA VAL A 23 -124.29 46.68 71.42
C VAL A 23 -125.06 48.00 71.33
N GLU A 24 -124.55 48.97 70.59
CA GLU A 24 -125.00 50.36 70.58
C GLU A 24 -126.51 50.54 70.31
N LEU A 25 -127.22 51.26 71.20
CA LEU A 25 -127.94 52.52 70.93
C LEU A 25 -128.94 52.90 72.05
N SER A 26 -129.04 54.21 72.30
CA SER A 26 -130.16 54.93 72.98
C SER A 26 -130.78 54.33 74.26
N SER A 27 -130.36 54.87 75.41
CA SER A 27 -131.17 55.15 76.62
C SER A 27 -132.36 54.22 76.96
N PHE A 28 -132.21 53.38 77.99
CA PHE A 28 -133.33 52.67 78.63
C PHE A 28 -133.56 53.15 80.07
N THR A 29 -134.81 53.13 80.52
CA THR A 29 -135.25 53.60 81.84
C THR A 29 -135.98 52.49 82.58
N PHE A 30 -135.56 52.20 83.82
CA PHE A 30 -136.24 51.24 84.69
C PHE A 30 -137.34 51.93 85.50
N TYR A 31 -138.54 51.35 85.51
CA TYR A 31 -139.62 51.70 86.44
C TYR A 31 -139.74 50.61 87.52
N LEU A 32 -139.91 51.03 88.77
CA LEU A 32 -140.22 50.18 89.91
C LEU A 32 -141.53 50.67 90.54
N ASP A 33 -142.63 49.98 90.26
CA ASP A 33 -143.90 50.17 90.97
C ASP A 33 -144.80 48.93 90.77
N GLY A 34 -145.67 48.60 91.75
CA GLY A 34 -146.59 47.46 91.58
C GLY A 34 -147.08 46.67 92.81
N PHE A 35 -146.96 47.17 94.05
CA PHE A 35 -147.66 46.55 95.19
C PHE A 35 -149.17 46.86 95.13
N SER A 36 -150.04 45.85 95.16
CA SER A 36 -151.49 46.06 95.30
C SER A 36 -151.88 46.24 96.78
N LEU A 37 -152.56 47.37 97.07
CA LEU A 37 -152.82 47.84 98.43
C LEU A 37 -154.26 47.57 98.90
N GLY A 38 -154.39 47.29 100.20
CA GLY A 38 -155.65 47.15 100.93
C GLY A 38 -155.55 46.03 101.97
N HIS A 39 -155.36 46.28 103.27
CA HIS A 39 -155.48 47.52 104.07
C HIS A 39 -154.54 47.41 105.32
N ILE A 40 -154.16 48.44 106.09
CA ILE A 40 -154.62 49.84 106.16
C ILE A 40 -153.53 50.81 106.74
N LEU A 41 -153.63 52.10 106.41
CA LEU A 41 -153.08 53.31 107.06
C LEU A 41 -151.55 53.59 107.19
N PHE A 42 -151.21 54.83 106.80
CA PHE A 42 -150.01 55.67 107.06
C PHE A 42 -148.70 55.45 106.25
N TRP A 43 -147.78 56.45 106.29
CA TRP A 43 -147.03 57.02 105.14
C TRP A 43 -145.49 57.16 105.35
N GLN A 44 -144.66 56.91 104.30
CA GLN A 44 -143.61 57.80 103.71
C GLN A 44 -142.69 57.09 102.67
N LEU A 45 -141.73 57.80 102.02
CA LEU A 45 -140.93 57.39 100.82
C LEU A 45 -139.45 57.85 100.90
N LEU A 46 -138.52 57.20 100.16
CA LEU A 46 -137.03 57.30 100.32
C LEU A 46 -136.21 57.28 98.98
N PHE A 47 -134.90 57.60 99.02
CA PHE A 47 -133.96 57.67 97.86
C PHE A 47 -132.48 57.32 98.21
N LEU A 48 -131.69 56.83 97.23
CA LEU A 48 -130.31 56.26 97.36
C LEU A 48 -129.25 56.92 96.42
N LEU A 49 -127.96 56.55 96.60
CA LEU A 49 -126.74 56.93 95.84
C LEU A 49 -125.72 55.76 95.81
N TYR A 50 -124.76 55.75 94.86
CA TYR A 50 -123.72 54.71 94.67
C TYR A 50 -122.28 55.25 94.65
N LEU A 51 -121.29 54.42 95.02
CA LEU A 51 -119.84 54.70 95.04
C LEU A 51 -119.00 53.42 94.79
N LEU A 52 -117.75 53.57 94.33
CA LEU A 52 -116.71 52.54 94.44
C LEU A 52 -115.94 52.74 95.76
N ALA A 53 -115.43 51.66 96.36
CA ALA A 53 -114.71 51.68 97.64
C ALA A 53 -113.25 51.20 97.56
N THR A 54 -112.81 50.68 96.41
CA THR A 54 -111.39 50.37 96.14
C THR A 54 -110.70 51.53 95.41
N ASP A 55 -109.40 51.68 95.60
CA ASP A 55 -108.59 52.75 94.99
C ASP A 55 -108.34 52.55 93.47
N ASP A 56 -108.79 51.44 92.87
CA ASP A 56 -108.70 51.04 91.45
C ASP A 56 -109.48 51.94 90.45
N THR A 57 -109.69 53.19 90.85
CA THR A 57 -110.24 54.32 90.09
C THR A 57 -109.43 54.71 88.84
N SER A 58 -108.31 54.04 88.59
CA SER A 58 -107.42 54.25 87.44
C SER A 58 -107.87 53.51 86.17
N LEU A 59 -108.45 52.31 86.31
CA LEU A 59 -108.93 51.49 85.19
C LEU A 59 -110.46 51.47 85.05
N PHE A 60 -111.20 51.68 86.14
CA PHE A 60 -112.67 51.66 86.14
C PHE A 60 -113.27 52.80 86.98
N THR A 61 -114.46 53.24 86.58
CA THR A 61 -115.22 54.34 87.19
C THR A 61 -116.69 53.95 87.35
N ILE A 62 -117.41 54.50 88.33
CA ILE A 62 -118.84 54.21 88.54
C ILE A 62 -119.71 55.47 88.55
N ASN A 63 -120.89 55.37 87.95
CA ASN A 63 -121.92 56.42 88.02
C ASN A 63 -122.62 56.43 89.39
N ASN A 64 -122.55 57.54 90.11
CA ASN A 64 -123.04 57.65 91.48
C ASN A 64 -124.57 57.73 91.66
N ILE A 65 -125.35 57.77 90.56
CA ILE A 65 -126.82 57.73 90.57
C ILE A 65 -127.33 56.40 90.00
N THR A 66 -126.69 55.85 88.97
CA THR A 66 -127.17 54.63 88.27
C THR A 66 -126.42 53.34 88.61
N GLY A 67 -125.25 53.41 89.25
CA GLY A 67 -124.43 52.24 89.59
C GLY A 67 -123.71 51.56 88.42
N VAL A 68 -123.73 52.15 87.22
CA VAL A 68 -123.05 51.62 86.02
C VAL A 68 -121.54 51.83 86.12
N ILE A 69 -120.76 50.78 85.87
CA ILE A 69 -119.28 50.80 85.80
C ILE A 69 -118.81 50.98 84.35
N THR A 70 -117.78 51.80 84.14
CA THR A 70 -117.17 52.10 82.83
C THR A 70 -115.64 52.13 82.91
N VAL A 71 -114.96 51.61 81.89
CA VAL A 71 -113.49 51.68 81.76
C VAL A 71 -113.03 53.13 81.58
N SER A 72 -111.92 53.53 82.21
CA SER A 72 -111.39 54.92 82.14
C SER A 72 -110.35 55.16 81.03
N GLY A 73 -109.96 54.13 80.29
CA GLY A 73 -108.98 54.25 79.19
C GLY A 73 -108.98 53.03 78.27
N SER A 74 -108.01 52.97 77.35
CA SER A 74 -107.71 51.78 76.56
C SER A 74 -107.15 50.69 77.47
N LEU A 75 -107.65 49.45 77.31
CA LEU A 75 -107.20 48.28 78.06
C LEU A 75 -106.38 47.39 77.14
N ASP A 76 -105.09 47.32 77.44
CA ASP A 76 -104.02 46.53 76.82
C ASP A 76 -103.75 45.35 77.77
N ARG A 77 -103.67 44.10 77.28
CA ARG A 77 -103.50 42.91 78.12
C ARG A 77 -102.04 42.66 78.45
N GLU A 78 -101.17 42.99 77.50
CA GLU A 78 -99.72 42.87 77.47
C GLU A 78 -99.10 43.65 78.64
N GLY A 79 -99.73 44.77 79.01
CA GLY A 79 -99.37 45.65 80.13
C GLY A 79 -100.02 45.37 81.49
N VAL A 80 -100.94 44.39 81.63
CA VAL A 80 -101.65 44.12 82.90
C VAL A 80 -101.09 42.86 83.59
N PRO A 81 -100.75 42.90 84.90
CA PRO A 81 -100.15 41.76 85.60
C PRO A 81 -101.09 40.57 85.90
N GLY A 82 -102.31 40.52 85.35
CA GLY A 82 -103.26 39.44 85.61
C GLY A 82 -104.56 39.51 84.79
N GLU A 83 -105.23 38.36 84.66
CA GLU A 83 -106.40 38.17 83.78
C GLU A 83 -107.74 38.62 84.39
N ASN A 84 -107.79 38.88 85.71
CA ASN A 84 -109.00 39.30 86.42
C ASN A 84 -108.71 40.53 87.30
N VAL A 85 -109.63 41.51 87.28
CA VAL A 85 -109.61 42.72 88.12
C VAL A 85 -110.86 42.73 89.00
N GLU A 86 -110.72 43.02 90.30
CA GLU A 86 -111.84 43.00 91.27
C GLU A 86 -112.13 44.39 91.84
N LEU A 87 -113.41 44.75 91.94
CA LEU A 87 -113.89 46.08 92.35
C LEU A 87 -114.96 45.97 93.44
N GLN A 88 -114.95 46.89 94.41
CA GLN A 88 -115.98 46.93 95.47
C GLN A 88 -116.94 48.11 95.31
N VAL A 89 -118.25 47.84 95.25
CA VAL A 89 -119.33 48.83 95.06
C VAL A 89 -120.14 49.00 96.34
N VAL A 90 -120.52 50.25 96.66
CA VAL A 90 -121.30 50.64 97.85
C VAL A 90 -122.52 51.46 97.44
N ALA A 91 -123.67 51.21 98.07
CA ALA A 91 -124.89 51.99 97.94
C ALA A 91 -125.29 52.60 99.30
N ARG A 92 -125.73 53.86 99.32
CA ARG A 92 -125.98 54.65 100.54
C ARG A 92 -127.21 55.55 100.41
N GLU A 93 -127.99 55.72 101.47
CA GLU A 93 -129.16 56.59 101.48
C GLU A 93 -128.79 58.08 101.35
N LYS A 94 -129.66 58.84 100.67
CA LYS A 94 -129.39 60.25 100.31
C LYS A 94 -129.77 61.25 101.40
N ASN A 95 -130.83 60.97 102.17
CA ASN A 95 -131.39 61.87 103.18
C ASN A 95 -131.32 61.24 104.57
N LEU A 96 -130.97 62.04 105.58
CA LEU A 96 -130.92 61.62 106.98
C LEU A 96 -132.33 61.34 107.54
N ASN A 97 -132.44 60.31 108.38
CA ASN A 97 -133.68 60.00 109.11
C ASN A 97 -133.91 60.97 110.28
N ILE A 98 -135.02 60.82 111.02
CA ILE A 98 -135.38 61.69 112.16
C ILE A 98 -134.41 61.65 113.35
N TYR A 99 -133.44 60.74 113.36
CA TYR A 99 -132.37 60.61 114.36
C TYR A 99 -131.00 61.07 113.81
N HIS A 100 -130.93 61.59 112.59
CA HIS A 100 -129.72 62.00 111.86
C HIS A 100 -128.80 60.85 111.40
N GLU A 101 -129.38 59.71 110.99
CA GLU A 101 -128.64 58.55 110.44
C GLU A 101 -129.06 58.22 108.99
N VAL A 102 -128.23 57.42 108.29
CA VAL A 102 -128.47 56.89 106.92
C VAL A 102 -127.95 55.46 106.81
N ALA A 103 -128.66 54.59 106.09
CA ALA A 103 -128.21 53.22 105.80
C ALA A 103 -127.27 53.14 104.60
N GLN A 104 -126.45 52.08 104.55
CA GLN A 104 -125.59 51.72 103.40
C GLN A 104 -125.30 50.22 103.33
N VAL A 105 -124.96 49.71 102.15
CA VAL A 105 -124.68 48.29 101.84
C VAL A 105 -123.63 48.17 100.72
N SER A 106 -122.90 47.06 100.61
CA SER A 106 -121.81 46.87 99.63
C SER A 106 -121.74 45.46 99.01
N THR A 107 -121.07 45.35 97.86
CA THR A 107 -120.83 44.09 97.11
C THR A 107 -119.54 44.14 96.29
N MET A 108 -119.07 42.99 95.77
CA MET A 108 -117.92 42.86 94.87
C MET A 108 -118.35 42.62 93.41
N VAL A 109 -117.48 42.98 92.46
CA VAL A 109 -117.60 42.74 91.01
C VAL A 109 -116.23 42.34 90.45
N THR A 110 -116.15 41.23 89.71
CA THR A 110 -114.92 40.78 89.02
C THR A 110 -115.06 40.99 87.51
N ILE A 111 -114.01 41.48 86.87
CA ILE A 111 -113.92 41.77 85.43
C ILE A 111 -112.76 40.97 84.85
N GLN A 112 -113.04 40.11 83.86
CA GLN A 112 -112.03 39.31 83.17
C GLN A 112 -111.59 40.00 81.88
N VAL A 113 -110.28 40.02 81.61
CA VAL A 113 -109.67 40.55 80.40
C VAL A 113 -109.29 39.40 79.47
N THR A 114 -109.63 39.49 78.18
CA THR A 114 -109.34 38.46 77.18
C THR A 114 -108.24 38.89 76.22
N ASP A 115 -107.33 37.96 75.94
CA ASP A 115 -106.29 38.04 74.92
C ASP A 115 -106.85 38.40 73.53
N VAL A 116 -106.09 39.17 72.75
CA VAL A 116 -106.35 39.50 71.34
C VAL A 116 -105.08 39.24 70.55
N ASN A 117 -105.21 38.72 69.33
CA ASN A 117 -104.10 38.47 68.42
C ASN A 117 -103.71 39.80 67.73
N ASP A 118 -102.82 40.58 68.34
CA ASP A 118 -102.37 41.88 67.82
C ASP A 118 -100.85 42.04 67.69
N ASN A 119 -100.09 41.03 68.09
CA ASN A 119 -98.67 40.89 67.76
C ASN A 119 -98.45 39.80 66.69
N THR A 120 -97.19 39.64 66.28
CA THR A 120 -96.76 38.62 65.31
C THR A 120 -95.38 38.10 65.68
N PRO A 121 -95.01 36.85 65.33
CA PRO A 121 -93.72 36.30 65.72
C PRO A 121 -92.54 37.10 65.14
N GLN A 122 -91.43 37.16 65.86
CA GLN A 122 -90.21 37.82 65.38
C GLN A 122 -88.94 37.00 65.66
N PHE A 123 -87.93 37.14 64.79
CA PHE A 123 -86.66 36.42 64.85
C PHE A 123 -85.54 37.27 65.44
N TYR A 124 -84.65 36.65 66.22
CA TYR A 124 -83.57 37.31 66.94
C TYR A 124 -82.25 36.53 66.84
N LEU A 125 -81.14 37.25 66.65
CA LEU A 125 -79.77 36.70 66.68
C LEU A 125 -79.25 36.68 68.13
N CYS A 126 -79.64 35.65 68.88
CA CYS A 126 -79.32 35.49 70.29
C CYS A 126 -79.25 34.00 70.68
N THR A 127 -78.89 33.71 71.93
CA THR A 127 -79.10 32.39 72.54
C THR A 127 -80.27 32.46 73.51
N TYR A 128 -81.10 31.42 73.57
CA TYR A 128 -82.37 31.41 74.30
C TYR A 128 -82.27 31.90 75.77
N LEU A 129 -81.26 31.43 76.51
CA LEU A 129 -81.04 31.81 77.92
C LEU A 129 -80.55 33.24 78.14
N ALA A 130 -80.28 34.01 77.07
CA ALA A 130 -79.73 35.36 77.13
C ALA A 130 -80.36 36.31 76.09
N CYS A 131 -81.52 35.95 75.51
CA CYS A 131 -82.16 36.79 74.51
C CYS A 131 -82.86 38.01 75.14
N ASN A 132 -82.79 39.15 74.46
CA ASN A 132 -83.50 40.36 74.84
C ASN A 132 -84.59 40.65 73.80
N PHE A 133 -85.83 40.26 74.10
CA PHE A 133 -87.00 40.48 73.23
C PHE A 133 -87.49 41.93 73.18
N SER A 134 -86.76 42.88 73.80
CA SER A 134 -86.91 44.33 73.59
C SER A 134 -85.82 44.92 72.66
N ALA A 135 -85.01 44.08 72.01
CA ALA A 135 -84.11 44.48 70.93
C ALA A 135 -84.88 44.61 69.60
N LEU A 136 -84.20 45.07 68.54
CA LEU A 136 -84.74 44.98 67.18
C LEU A 136 -84.58 43.54 66.65
N PRO A 137 -85.55 43.03 65.86
CA PRO A 137 -85.48 41.71 65.26
C PRO A 137 -84.47 41.66 64.09
N GLU A 138 -83.98 40.47 63.79
CA GLU A 138 -83.04 40.21 62.70
C GLU A 138 -83.68 39.47 61.52
N SER A 139 -83.17 39.77 60.32
CA SER A 139 -83.75 39.31 59.05
C SER A 139 -82.80 38.49 58.18
N ASN A 140 -81.51 38.44 58.52
CA ASN A 140 -80.50 37.72 57.74
C ASN A 140 -79.54 36.97 58.67
N PHE A 141 -79.30 35.70 58.37
CA PHE A 141 -78.47 34.79 59.16
C PHE A 141 -77.56 33.97 58.23
N SER A 142 -76.41 33.53 58.74
CA SER A 142 -75.44 32.73 57.98
C SER A 142 -74.98 31.53 58.80
N GLY A 143 -74.88 30.36 58.15
CA GLY A 143 -74.38 29.13 58.75
C GLY A 143 -73.37 28.43 57.85
N GLN A 144 -72.72 27.40 58.40
CA GLN A 144 -71.74 26.57 57.69
C GLN A 144 -72.01 25.09 57.96
N ILE A 145 -71.78 24.24 56.98
CA ILE A 145 -71.78 22.78 57.16
C ILE A 145 -70.73 22.17 56.23
N GLU A 146 -70.01 21.16 56.72
CA GLU A 146 -69.14 20.33 55.89
C GLU A 146 -70.02 19.58 54.87
N GLU A 147 -69.52 19.40 53.65
CA GLU A 147 -70.17 18.50 52.70
C GLU A 147 -70.08 17.04 53.14
N HIS A 148 -70.91 16.18 52.55
CA HIS A 148 -71.11 14.79 52.97
C HIS A 148 -71.46 14.58 54.47
N ALA A 149 -71.73 15.65 55.22
CA ALA A 149 -72.12 15.60 56.62
C ALA A 149 -73.34 14.71 56.85
N SER A 150 -73.27 13.89 57.90
CA SER A 150 -74.31 12.92 58.23
C SER A 150 -75.69 13.57 58.45
N PRO A 151 -76.79 12.90 58.08
CA PRO A 151 -78.13 13.42 58.33
C PRO A 151 -78.35 13.75 59.82
N ARG A 152 -78.89 14.95 60.09
CA ARG A 152 -79.08 15.56 61.43
C ARG A 152 -77.83 16.17 62.08
N THR A 153 -76.71 16.32 61.37
CA THR A 153 -75.64 17.24 61.79
C THR A 153 -76.19 18.67 61.92
N PRO A 154 -76.00 19.37 63.07
CA PRO A 154 -76.45 20.74 63.23
C PRO A 154 -75.58 21.69 62.40
N VAL A 155 -76.20 22.68 61.76
CA VAL A 155 -75.49 23.73 61.00
C VAL A 155 -74.66 24.58 61.96
N ALA A 156 -73.37 24.68 61.71
CA ALA A 156 -72.42 25.41 62.54
C ALA A 156 -72.64 26.93 62.45
N ASN A 157 -72.28 27.63 63.54
CA ASN A 157 -72.31 29.09 63.68
C ASN A 157 -73.70 29.77 63.52
N LEU A 158 -74.79 28.99 63.45
CA LEU A 158 -76.13 29.49 63.16
C LEU A 158 -77.07 29.42 64.39
N ASN A 159 -77.22 30.56 65.08
CA ASN A 159 -78.16 30.74 66.19
C ASN A 159 -79.33 31.63 65.77
N ILE A 160 -80.57 31.18 66.01
CA ILE A 160 -81.79 31.96 65.84
C ILE A 160 -82.69 31.71 67.07
N VAL A 161 -83.52 32.66 67.44
CA VAL A 161 -84.61 32.48 68.42
C VAL A 161 -85.86 33.14 67.85
N ALA A 162 -87.03 32.54 68.07
CA ALA A 162 -88.32 33.10 67.70
C ALA A 162 -89.17 33.38 68.94
N TYR A 163 -89.89 34.49 68.93
CA TYR A 163 -90.70 34.95 70.06
C TYR A 163 -91.99 35.64 69.60
N ASP A 164 -93.07 35.42 70.34
CA ASP A 164 -94.37 36.10 70.21
C ASP A 164 -94.92 36.43 71.61
N PRO A 165 -95.37 37.67 71.90
CA PRO A 165 -95.86 38.09 73.22
C PRO A 165 -97.35 37.79 73.50
N ASP A 166 -98.13 37.33 72.51
CA ASP A 166 -99.53 36.98 72.71
C ASP A 166 -99.65 35.64 73.47
N LYS A 167 -100.85 35.23 73.94
CA LYS A 167 -100.98 33.98 74.74
C LYS A 167 -101.83 32.91 74.09
N GLY A 168 -101.57 31.68 74.52
CA GLY A 168 -102.40 30.53 74.18
C GLY A 168 -102.30 30.21 72.69
N ALA A 169 -103.42 30.27 71.97
CA ALA A 169 -103.46 29.97 70.54
C ALA A 169 -102.76 31.05 69.68
N ASN A 170 -102.78 32.30 70.13
CA ASN A 170 -102.25 33.48 69.45
C ASN A 170 -100.70 33.46 69.46
N GLY A 171 -100.11 33.38 70.67
CA GLY A 171 -98.66 33.17 70.85
C GLY A 171 -98.15 31.77 70.45
N THR A 172 -98.90 30.97 69.69
CA THR A 172 -98.50 29.63 69.24
C THR A 172 -98.33 29.61 67.72
N PHE A 173 -97.08 29.54 67.28
CA PHE A 173 -96.72 29.60 65.87
C PHE A 173 -96.03 28.31 65.39
N GLN A 174 -96.38 27.90 64.17
CA GLN A 174 -95.75 26.78 63.45
C GLN A 174 -94.58 27.23 62.61
N LEU A 175 -93.71 26.27 62.29
CA LEU A 175 -92.38 26.54 61.77
C LEU A 175 -92.07 25.74 60.48
N THR A 176 -91.85 26.43 59.36
CA THR A 176 -91.55 25.82 58.04
C THR A 176 -90.39 26.46 57.27
N LEU A 177 -89.64 25.65 56.53
CA LEU A 177 -88.60 26.08 55.56
C LEU A 177 -89.21 26.32 54.17
N GLN A 178 -88.65 27.28 53.41
CA GLN A 178 -88.97 27.52 52.00
C GLN A 178 -87.71 27.91 51.21
N GLY A 179 -87.59 27.44 49.97
CA GLY A 179 -86.42 27.62 49.11
C GLY A 179 -86.14 26.38 48.25
N PRO A 180 -85.21 26.45 47.27
CA PRO A 180 -84.86 25.30 46.44
C PRO A 180 -84.24 24.15 47.28
N ASP A 181 -83.37 24.48 48.24
CA ASP A 181 -82.64 23.51 49.06
C ASP A 181 -83.38 23.12 50.35
N ALA A 182 -84.65 23.55 50.50
CA ALA A 182 -85.44 23.37 51.72
C ALA A 182 -85.67 21.89 52.10
N SER A 183 -85.50 20.95 51.17
CA SER A 183 -85.57 19.50 51.42
C SER A 183 -84.28 18.89 52.00
N ALA A 184 -83.15 19.60 51.97
CA ALA A 184 -81.88 19.14 52.55
C ALA A 184 -81.77 19.43 54.05
N PHE A 185 -82.53 20.41 54.55
CA PHE A 185 -82.49 20.88 55.94
C PHE A 185 -83.81 20.61 56.67
N SER A 186 -83.79 20.69 58.00
CA SER A 186 -84.98 20.53 58.84
C SER A 186 -84.86 21.37 60.10
N VAL A 187 -85.98 21.89 60.58
CA VAL A 187 -86.05 22.80 61.74
C VAL A 187 -86.61 22.08 62.97
N SER A 188 -86.10 22.43 64.14
CA SER A 188 -86.48 21.80 65.41
C SER A 188 -86.43 22.82 66.55
N PRO A 189 -87.49 22.97 67.37
CA PRO A 189 -88.80 22.31 67.24
C PRO A 189 -89.56 22.79 65.98
N GLN A 190 -90.68 22.13 65.62
CA GLN A 190 -91.54 22.52 64.49
C GLN A 190 -92.78 23.35 64.91
N GLN A 191 -92.96 23.54 66.21
CA GLN A 191 -94.00 24.38 66.82
C GLN A 191 -93.41 25.00 68.08
N ILE A 192 -93.63 26.30 68.27
CA ILE A 192 -93.24 27.03 69.48
C ILE A 192 -94.51 27.57 70.16
N VAL A 193 -94.46 27.69 71.49
CA VAL A 193 -95.49 28.31 72.32
C VAL A 193 -94.81 29.42 73.12
N ASN A 194 -95.14 30.67 72.80
CA ASN A 194 -94.56 31.92 73.27
C ASN A 194 -93.08 32.13 72.88
N GLU A 195 -92.17 31.24 73.31
CA GLU A 195 -90.71 31.40 73.14
C GLU A 195 -89.98 30.09 72.81
N GLY A 196 -88.92 30.16 71.99
CA GLY A 196 -88.06 29.00 71.75
C GLY A 196 -86.83 29.26 70.87
N ALA A 197 -85.75 28.51 71.14
CA ALA A 197 -84.57 28.48 70.28
C ALA A 197 -84.91 27.84 68.92
N VAL A 198 -84.35 28.41 67.86
CA VAL A 198 -84.55 27.98 66.48
C VAL A 198 -83.20 27.60 65.86
N GLN A 199 -83.13 26.40 65.29
CA GLN A 199 -82.02 26.01 64.41
C GLN A 199 -82.51 26.04 62.96
N VAL A 200 -81.92 26.95 62.18
CA VAL A 200 -82.17 27.24 60.74
C VAL A 200 -83.51 27.96 60.46
N LEU A 201 -83.55 28.74 59.37
CA LEU A 201 -84.60 29.72 58.98
C LEU A 201 -86.03 29.17 58.92
N ILE A 202 -86.99 30.04 59.26
CA ILE A 202 -88.39 29.68 59.38
C ILE A 202 -89.34 30.77 58.85
N VAL A 203 -90.45 30.35 58.22
CA VAL A 203 -91.72 31.09 58.24
C VAL A 203 -92.46 30.71 59.52
N ALA A 204 -92.60 31.67 60.44
CA ALA A 204 -93.40 31.50 61.65
C ALA A 204 -94.85 31.90 61.35
N ASN A 205 -95.80 30.99 61.59
CA ASN A 205 -97.21 31.18 61.27
C ASN A 205 -98.11 30.94 62.49
N ASP A 206 -98.80 31.98 62.96
CA ASP A 206 -99.85 31.95 63.99
C ASP A 206 -101.04 31.05 63.59
N THR A 207 -101.72 30.47 64.58
CA THR A 207 -102.91 29.63 64.41
C THR A 207 -104.25 30.35 64.66
N GLY A 208 -104.24 31.60 65.11
CA GLY A 208 -105.39 32.42 65.49
C GLY A 208 -106.22 32.97 64.31
N LYS A 209 -105.61 33.66 63.33
CA LYS A 209 -106.38 34.24 62.19
C LYS A 209 -105.58 34.57 60.92
N THR A 210 -106.27 34.49 59.78
CA THR A 210 -105.65 34.47 58.43
C THR A 210 -105.50 35.85 57.76
N THR A 211 -105.08 36.91 58.47
CA THR A 211 -104.85 38.24 57.85
C THR A 211 -103.49 38.86 58.13
N ASP A 212 -102.89 38.61 59.29
CA ASP A 212 -101.65 39.28 59.74
C ASP A 212 -100.71 38.26 60.41
N CYS A 213 -100.37 37.17 59.71
CA CYS A 213 -99.95 35.92 60.36
C CYS A 213 -98.52 35.41 60.09
N CYS A 214 -97.65 36.14 59.36
CA CYS A 214 -96.34 35.62 58.92
C CYS A 214 -95.17 36.61 59.05
N SER A 215 -94.07 36.15 59.66
CA SER A 215 -92.75 36.79 59.62
C SER A 215 -91.75 36.00 58.77
N PHE A 216 -90.79 36.70 58.13
CA PHE A 216 -89.77 36.11 57.27
C PHE A 216 -88.37 36.61 57.61
N ALA A 217 -87.36 35.77 57.37
CA ALA A 217 -85.94 36.12 57.36
C ALA A 217 -85.24 35.35 56.21
N THR A 218 -83.92 35.42 56.10
CA THR A 218 -83.11 34.65 55.13
C THR A 218 -81.95 33.94 55.84
N VAL A 219 -81.61 32.72 55.41
CA VAL A 219 -80.41 31.98 55.81
C VAL A 219 -79.61 31.65 54.56
N THR A 220 -78.30 31.92 54.61
CA THR A 220 -77.32 31.36 53.67
C THR A 220 -76.51 30.30 54.40
N ILE A 221 -76.40 29.09 53.84
CA ILE A 221 -75.51 28.04 54.34
C ILE A 221 -74.38 27.87 53.34
N HIS A 222 -73.15 28.03 53.81
CA HIS A 222 -71.97 27.72 53.01
C HIS A 222 -71.59 26.27 53.24
N LEU A 223 -71.46 25.50 52.15
CA LEU A 223 -70.77 24.22 52.16
C LEU A 223 -69.28 24.46 52.39
N ILE A 224 -68.67 23.61 53.20
CA ILE A 224 -67.22 23.54 53.38
C ILE A 224 -66.75 22.23 52.75
N ASP A 225 -65.83 22.38 51.81
CA ASP A 225 -65.16 21.35 51.05
C ASP A 225 -64.33 20.43 51.96
N ILE A 226 -64.33 19.12 51.70
CA ILE A 226 -63.50 18.15 52.44
C ILE A 226 -62.62 17.34 51.48
N ASN A 227 -61.40 17.01 51.88
CA ASN A 227 -60.47 16.23 51.06
C ASN A 227 -60.89 14.74 51.05
N ASP A 228 -61.94 14.39 50.31
CA ASP A 228 -62.45 13.02 50.18
C ASP A 228 -62.23 12.39 48.79
N HIS A 229 -61.79 13.19 47.81
CA HIS A 229 -61.09 12.69 46.64
C HIS A 229 -59.57 12.78 46.84
N GLY A 230 -58.82 12.35 45.83
CA GLY A 230 -57.37 12.44 45.79
C GLY A 230 -56.86 12.26 44.36
N PRO A 231 -55.61 12.61 44.05
CA PRO A 231 -55.23 12.88 42.66
C PRO A 231 -55.28 11.64 41.76
N GLU A 232 -56.01 11.70 40.64
CA GLU A 232 -56.10 10.61 39.65
C GLU A 232 -55.34 10.94 38.35
N PHE A 233 -54.58 9.98 37.82
CA PHE A 233 -53.92 10.08 36.52
C PHE A 233 -54.76 9.45 35.41
N GLU A 234 -54.74 9.99 34.18
CA GLU A 234 -55.44 9.42 33.01
C GLU A 234 -55.08 7.93 32.74
N ARG A 235 -53.87 7.49 33.15
CA ARG A 235 -53.33 6.15 32.87
C ARG A 235 -52.50 5.62 34.03
N ASN A 236 -52.53 4.30 34.19
CA ASN A 236 -51.74 3.55 35.16
C ASN A 236 -50.25 3.43 34.78
N ASP A 237 -49.94 3.56 33.48
CA ASP A 237 -48.59 3.50 32.93
C ASP A 237 -48.38 4.49 31.77
N TYR A 238 -47.14 4.98 31.65
CA TYR A 238 -46.66 5.82 30.55
C TYR A 238 -45.29 5.33 30.09
N LYS A 239 -45.17 5.05 28.78
CA LYS A 239 -43.88 4.77 28.12
C LYS A 239 -43.31 6.07 27.56
N LEU A 240 -42.10 6.40 27.99
CA LEU A 240 -41.37 7.62 27.66
C LEU A 240 -40.03 7.26 26.99
N SER A 241 -39.48 8.21 26.23
CA SER A 241 -38.17 8.06 25.59
C SER A 241 -37.32 9.31 25.79
N VAL A 242 -36.01 9.12 25.88
CA VAL A 242 -35.01 10.20 26.00
C VAL A 242 -33.73 9.75 25.29
N LEU A 243 -33.11 10.61 24.48
CA LEU A 243 -31.80 10.30 23.89
C LEU A 243 -30.77 10.16 25.01
N GLU A 244 -29.83 9.24 24.90
CA GLU A 244 -28.66 9.27 25.78
C GLU A 244 -27.84 10.55 25.59
N LYS A 245 -26.94 10.85 26.55
CA LYS A 245 -26.19 12.11 26.63
C LYS A 245 -27.05 13.40 26.63
N SER A 246 -28.40 13.28 26.69
CA SER A 246 -29.31 14.41 26.84
C SER A 246 -28.87 15.29 28.01
N PRO A 247 -28.63 16.60 27.81
CA PRO A 247 -28.10 17.45 28.87
C PRO A 247 -29.12 17.60 30.03
N PRO A 248 -28.65 17.83 31.26
CA PRO A 248 -29.51 18.17 32.38
C PRO A 248 -30.53 19.26 32.07
N GLY A 249 -31.78 19.06 32.49
CA GLY A 249 -32.91 19.93 32.16
C GLY A 249 -33.60 19.62 30.82
N THR A 250 -33.15 18.61 30.06
CA THR A 250 -33.91 18.09 28.92
C THR A 250 -35.26 17.54 29.39
N VAL A 251 -36.35 17.95 28.72
CA VAL A 251 -37.72 17.49 29.02
C VAL A 251 -37.91 16.08 28.45
N VAL A 252 -38.22 15.13 29.33
CA VAL A 252 -38.58 13.74 28.97
C VAL A 252 -40.07 13.63 28.72
N SER A 253 -40.89 14.32 29.54
CA SER A 253 -42.31 14.54 29.26
C SER A 253 -42.85 15.76 30.00
N SER A 254 -43.84 16.42 29.39
CA SER A 254 -44.59 17.54 29.96
C SER A 254 -46.11 17.33 29.96
N ASN A 255 -46.60 16.13 29.63
CA ASN A 255 -48.03 15.85 29.47
C ASN A 255 -48.61 14.84 30.49
N ILE A 256 -47.83 14.46 31.51
CA ILE A 256 -48.31 13.57 32.58
C ILE A 256 -48.71 14.43 33.77
N THR A 257 -50.01 14.61 33.93
CA THR A 257 -50.63 15.33 35.05
C THR A 257 -51.71 14.47 35.67
N ALA A 258 -51.85 14.55 36.98
CA ALA A 258 -53.05 14.10 37.67
C ALA A 258 -54.10 15.22 37.69
N THR A 259 -55.34 14.85 38.00
CA THR A 259 -56.45 15.76 38.26
C THR A 259 -57.11 15.41 39.58
N ASP A 260 -57.54 16.44 40.30
CA ASP A 260 -58.22 16.33 41.58
C ASP A 260 -59.46 17.24 41.54
N PRO A 261 -60.65 16.78 41.94
CA PRO A 261 -61.87 17.59 41.90
C PRO A 261 -62.07 18.50 43.11
N ASP A 262 -61.35 18.30 44.22
CA ASP A 262 -61.59 19.00 45.49
C ASP A 262 -61.14 20.48 45.44
N SER A 263 -61.62 21.34 46.34
CA SER A 263 -61.46 22.79 46.21
C SER A 263 -60.23 23.36 46.93
N GLY A 264 -59.60 24.35 46.28
CA GLY A 264 -58.56 25.17 46.91
C GLY A 264 -57.28 24.38 47.17
N LEU A 265 -56.92 24.18 48.44
CA LEU A 265 -55.71 23.42 48.82
C LEU A 265 -55.88 21.92 48.62
N PHE A 266 -57.11 21.39 48.72
CA PHE A 266 -57.39 19.98 48.51
C PHE A 266 -57.29 19.61 47.01
N GLY A 267 -57.57 20.54 46.11
CA GLY A 267 -57.23 20.42 44.68
C GLY A 267 -55.81 20.81 44.27
N GLU A 268 -54.92 21.25 45.18
CA GLU A 268 -53.57 21.72 44.83
C GLU A 268 -52.56 20.56 44.77
N ILE A 269 -52.39 19.99 43.57
CA ILE A 269 -51.53 18.81 43.34
C ILE A 269 -50.04 19.19 43.27
N THR A 270 -49.23 18.45 44.02
CA THR A 270 -47.77 18.41 43.90
C THR A 270 -47.24 17.06 43.40
N TYR A 271 -46.08 17.06 42.73
CA TYR A 271 -45.52 15.88 42.05
C TYR A 271 -44.15 15.44 42.60
N GLN A 272 -43.95 14.13 42.73
CA GLN A 272 -42.68 13.52 43.12
C GLN A 272 -42.42 12.20 42.36
N LEU A 273 -41.16 11.96 41.96
CA LEU A 273 -40.74 10.66 41.45
C LEU A 273 -40.30 9.73 42.59
N LEU A 274 -40.64 8.45 42.50
CA LEU A 274 -40.19 7.38 43.40
C LEU A 274 -39.53 6.23 42.60
N PRO A 275 -38.61 5.46 43.23
CA PRO A 275 -37.99 5.69 44.52
C PRO A 275 -36.96 6.84 44.46
N PRO A 276 -36.54 7.45 45.60
CA PRO A 276 -35.62 8.61 45.59
C PRO A 276 -34.25 8.37 44.91
N SER A 277 -33.84 7.11 44.70
CA SER A 277 -32.65 6.79 43.91
C SER A 277 -32.78 7.13 42.42
N ILE A 278 -33.98 7.41 41.90
CA ILE A 278 -34.18 7.93 40.54
C ILE A 278 -33.75 9.40 40.41
N HIS A 279 -33.72 10.16 41.52
CA HIS A 279 -33.44 11.61 41.51
C HIS A 279 -32.04 11.99 41.04
N THR A 280 -31.11 11.04 40.97
CA THR A 280 -29.78 11.21 40.35
C THR A 280 -29.81 11.16 38.82
N THR A 281 -30.90 10.66 38.23
CA THR A 281 -31.05 10.47 36.78
C THR A 281 -32.20 11.30 36.21
N PHE A 282 -33.37 11.26 36.86
CA PHE A 282 -34.56 12.01 36.46
C PHE A 282 -35.16 12.78 37.63
N THR A 283 -35.62 13.99 37.37
CA THR A 283 -36.32 14.84 38.32
C THR A 283 -37.69 15.23 37.75
N VAL A 284 -38.57 15.76 38.59
CA VAL A 284 -39.89 16.25 38.16
C VAL A 284 -40.11 17.65 38.70
N ASN A 285 -40.69 18.52 37.89
CA ASN A 285 -41.19 19.80 38.38
C ASN A 285 -42.40 19.54 39.30
N ALA A 286 -42.24 19.85 40.58
CA ALA A 286 -43.22 19.56 41.61
C ALA A 286 -44.59 20.25 41.41
N ILE A 287 -44.70 21.26 40.54
CA ILE A 287 -45.96 21.96 40.23
C ILE A 287 -46.50 21.53 38.86
N SER A 288 -45.65 21.42 37.84
CA SER A 288 -46.10 21.19 36.45
C SER A 288 -46.06 19.74 35.96
N GLY A 289 -45.77 18.76 36.84
CA GLY A 289 -45.66 17.33 36.51
C GLY A 289 -44.55 16.97 35.51
N THR A 290 -43.76 17.96 35.07
CA THR A 290 -42.84 17.84 33.93
C THR A 290 -41.60 17.04 34.34
N VAL A 291 -41.41 15.87 33.73
CA VAL A 291 -40.26 14.98 33.95
C VAL A 291 -39.07 15.45 33.12
N LEU A 292 -37.92 15.55 33.78
CA LEU A 292 -36.70 16.21 33.30
C LEU A 292 -35.47 15.34 33.58
N VAL A 293 -34.44 15.41 32.75
CA VAL A 293 -33.11 14.85 33.07
C VAL A 293 -32.49 15.61 34.24
N ALA A 294 -32.02 14.89 35.27
CA ALA A 294 -31.52 15.48 36.51
C ALA A 294 -30.13 16.13 36.34
N ASN A 295 -29.79 17.05 37.25
CA ASN A 295 -28.47 17.69 37.25
C ASN A 295 -27.36 16.73 37.72
N GLY A 296 -26.28 16.64 36.94
CA GLY A 296 -25.24 15.64 37.12
C GLY A 296 -25.62 14.24 36.64
N SER A 297 -26.76 14.07 35.95
CA SER A 297 -27.08 12.81 35.28
C SER A 297 -26.16 12.57 34.09
N HIS A 298 -25.73 11.31 33.94
CA HIS A 298 -25.07 10.79 32.76
C HIS A 298 -25.94 9.64 32.22
N LEU A 299 -26.72 9.93 31.17
CA LEU A 299 -27.48 8.93 30.44
C LEU A 299 -26.57 8.27 29.40
N ASP A 300 -26.54 6.94 29.44
CA ASP A 300 -25.72 6.02 28.65
C ASP A 300 -26.58 4.76 28.43
N TRP A 301 -26.97 4.50 27.18
CA TRP A 301 -27.84 3.38 26.80
C TRP A 301 -27.20 2.03 27.18
N ARG A 302 -25.89 1.91 26.93
CA ARG A 302 -25.07 0.72 27.17
C ARG A 302 -24.90 0.39 28.66
N THR A 303 -24.86 1.39 29.54
CA THR A 303 -24.91 1.20 30.99
C THR A 303 -26.32 0.82 31.46
N ARG A 304 -27.37 1.48 30.95
CA ARG A 304 -28.77 1.15 31.31
C ARG A 304 -29.79 1.67 30.28
N PRO A 305 -30.39 0.80 29.45
CA PRO A 305 -31.32 1.23 28.40
C PRO A 305 -32.75 1.51 28.92
N ILE A 306 -33.14 1.03 30.10
CA ILE A 306 -34.50 1.26 30.65
C ILE A 306 -34.46 1.62 32.14
N TYR A 307 -35.19 2.68 32.49
CA TYR A 307 -35.46 3.10 33.85
C TYR A 307 -36.94 2.94 34.17
N TYR A 308 -37.24 2.48 35.38
CA TYR A 308 -38.60 2.40 35.92
C TYR A 308 -38.71 3.35 37.12
N ALA A 309 -39.78 4.13 37.15
CA ALA A 309 -40.11 5.03 38.25
C ALA A 309 -41.62 5.03 38.48
N THR A 310 -42.05 5.45 39.66
CA THR A 310 -43.45 5.81 39.92
C THR A 310 -43.54 7.33 40.01
N LEU A 311 -44.42 7.95 39.24
CA LEU A 311 -44.80 9.33 39.47
C LEU A 311 -45.93 9.35 40.50
N GLN A 312 -45.67 9.95 41.64
CA GLN A 312 -46.64 10.26 42.68
C GLN A 312 -47.20 11.67 42.45
N ALA A 313 -48.51 11.80 42.57
CA ALA A 313 -49.22 13.05 42.78
C ALA A 313 -49.70 13.11 44.24
N THR A 314 -49.75 14.29 44.86
CA THR A 314 -50.18 14.47 46.25
C THR A 314 -50.80 15.84 46.44
N ASP A 315 -52.00 15.86 46.98
CA ASP A 315 -52.78 17.08 47.27
C ASP A 315 -52.29 17.81 48.55
N GLY A 316 -52.98 18.88 48.95
CA GLY A 316 -52.76 19.58 50.21
C GLY A 316 -53.24 18.83 51.47
N GLY A 317 -54.10 17.82 51.35
CA GLY A 317 -54.58 16.98 52.46
C GLY A 317 -53.70 15.77 52.78
N ASN A 318 -52.75 15.43 51.91
CA ASN A 318 -51.89 14.24 51.87
C ASN A 318 -52.57 12.95 51.36
N LEU A 319 -53.62 13.01 50.52
CA LEU A 319 -54.03 11.86 49.70
C LEU A 319 -53.20 11.82 48.39
N THR A 320 -53.08 10.64 47.78
CA THR A 320 -51.97 10.33 46.86
C THR A 320 -52.38 9.51 45.65
N GLY A 321 -52.05 10.03 44.46
CA GLY A 321 -52.15 9.34 43.18
C GLY A 321 -50.83 8.72 42.74
N PHE A 322 -50.87 7.65 41.95
CA PHE A 322 -49.67 7.00 41.42
C PHE A 322 -49.84 6.55 39.96
N THR A 323 -48.81 6.72 39.15
CA THR A 323 -48.70 6.13 37.81
C THR A 323 -47.26 5.64 37.54
N GLN A 324 -47.10 4.61 36.71
CA GLN A 324 -45.80 4.02 36.40
C GLN A 324 -45.17 4.67 35.17
N LEU A 325 -43.88 4.99 35.24
CA LEU A 325 -43.08 5.48 34.13
C LEU A 325 -42.07 4.42 33.70
N GLU A 326 -42.17 3.99 32.45
CA GLU A 326 -41.13 3.22 31.76
C GLU A 326 -40.38 4.20 30.85
N ILE A 327 -39.16 4.55 31.22
CA ILE A 327 -38.33 5.53 30.49
C ILE A 327 -37.23 4.77 29.76
N SER A 328 -37.39 4.62 28.44
CA SER A 328 -36.37 4.06 27.57
C SER A 328 -35.33 5.13 27.22
N VAL A 329 -34.06 4.81 27.42
CA VAL A 329 -32.95 5.54 26.83
C VAL A 329 -32.85 5.10 25.36
N ILE A 330 -32.73 6.06 24.46
CA ILE A 330 -32.55 5.84 23.03
C ILE A 330 -31.08 6.07 22.70
N ASP A 331 -30.47 5.03 22.14
CA ASP A 331 -29.12 4.98 21.60
C ASP A 331 -28.88 6.04 20.52
N ILE A 332 -27.68 6.63 20.48
CA ILE A 332 -27.28 7.58 19.43
C ILE A 332 -25.93 7.18 18.86
N ASN A 333 -25.73 7.39 17.55
CA ASN A 333 -24.48 7.02 16.88
C ASN A 333 -23.28 7.79 17.47
N ASP A 334 -22.46 7.09 18.24
CA ASP A 334 -21.52 7.61 19.24
C ASP A 334 -20.19 6.87 19.20
N ASN A 335 -20.25 5.54 19.20
CA ASN A 335 -19.07 4.71 19.18
C ASN A 335 -18.66 4.41 17.73
N PRO A 336 -17.40 4.66 17.33
CA PRO A 336 -16.96 4.30 15.99
C PRO A 336 -16.68 2.78 15.90
N PRO A 337 -16.90 2.17 14.72
CA PRO A 337 -16.60 0.76 14.50
C PRO A 337 -15.17 0.38 14.89
N THR A 338 -14.99 -0.75 15.55
CA THR A 338 -13.68 -1.21 16.04
C THR A 338 -13.30 -2.53 15.38
N VAL A 339 -12.18 -2.55 14.63
CA VAL A 339 -11.67 -3.76 13.95
C VAL A 339 -10.94 -4.68 14.93
N ILE A 340 -11.16 -5.99 14.79
CA ILE A 340 -10.62 -7.03 15.67
C ILE A 340 -9.37 -7.66 15.04
N GLY A 341 -8.19 -7.30 15.57
CA GLY A 341 -6.91 -7.92 15.21
C GLY A 341 -6.19 -7.23 14.05
N SER A 342 -5.35 -8.00 13.35
CA SER A 342 -4.46 -7.50 12.29
C SER A 342 -4.35 -8.51 11.16
N TYR A 343 -4.53 -8.08 9.92
CA TYR A 343 -4.62 -8.97 8.76
C TYR A 343 -3.30 -8.98 7.97
N MET A 344 -2.56 -10.08 8.14
CA MET A 344 -1.44 -10.46 7.28
C MET A 344 -1.77 -11.81 6.63
N VAL A 345 -1.73 -11.87 5.31
CA VAL A 345 -2.16 -13.01 4.50
C VAL A 345 -0.97 -13.43 3.65
N PHE A 346 -0.69 -14.73 3.56
CA PHE A 346 0.34 -15.28 2.68
C PHE A 346 -0.34 -16.02 1.53
N VAL A 347 0.13 -15.80 0.31
CA VAL A 347 -0.46 -16.32 -0.92
C VAL A 347 0.67 -16.67 -1.88
N THR A 348 0.85 -17.95 -2.21
CA THR A 348 1.70 -18.35 -3.34
C THR A 348 1.16 -17.71 -4.61
N GLU A 349 2.02 -17.18 -5.47
CA GLU A 349 1.56 -16.69 -6.78
C GLU A 349 1.11 -17.81 -7.72
N GLY A 350 0.40 -17.44 -8.79
CA GLY A 350 -0.34 -18.37 -9.64
C GLY A 350 -1.60 -18.94 -8.97
N ASP A 351 -1.60 -19.11 -7.64
CA ASP A 351 -2.78 -19.46 -6.85
C ASP A 351 -3.68 -18.25 -6.56
N LYS A 352 -4.97 -18.54 -6.33
CA LYS A 352 -5.95 -17.54 -5.91
C LYS A 352 -5.92 -17.36 -4.39
N MET A 353 -5.91 -16.11 -3.91
CA MET A 353 -6.05 -15.82 -2.48
C MET A 353 -7.38 -16.37 -1.93
N GLU A 354 -7.29 -17.23 -0.91
CA GLU A 354 -8.42 -17.70 -0.12
C GLU A 354 -9.17 -16.53 0.57
N PRO A 355 -10.51 -16.56 0.70
CA PRO A 355 -11.27 -15.44 1.26
C PRO A 355 -10.93 -15.18 2.73
N VAL A 356 -10.64 -13.92 3.07
CA VAL A 356 -10.28 -13.48 4.42
C VAL A 356 -11.38 -12.59 4.98
N GLN A 357 -12.05 -13.04 6.04
CA GLN A 357 -13.09 -12.26 6.70
C GLN A 357 -12.49 -11.19 7.62
N ILE A 358 -12.76 -9.93 7.31
CA ILE A 358 -12.47 -8.81 8.20
C ILE A 358 -13.58 -8.73 9.24
N LEU A 359 -13.19 -8.70 10.52
CA LEU A 359 -14.07 -8.70 11.67
C LEU A 359 -13.99 -7.34 12.35
N ALA A 360 -15.14 -6.75 12.60
CA ALA A 360 -15.28 -5.53 13.35
C ALA A 360 -16.54 -5.62 14.23
N THR A 361 -16.56 -4.83 15.29
CA THR A 361 -17.68 -4.69 16.22
C THR A 361 -17.92 -3.23 16.51
N ASP A 362 -19.18 -2.84 16.49
CA ASP A 362 -19.60 -1.58 17.08
C ASP A 362 -19.92 -1.74 18.58
N GLN A 363 -20.22 -0.62 19.25
CA GLN A 363 -20.65 -0.55 20.64
C GLN A 363 -22.02 0.11 20.84
N ASP A 364 -22.63 0.63 19.78
CA ASP A 364 -24.01 1.15 19.79
C ASP A 364 -25.06 0.02 19.67
N ASP A 365 -26.36 0.32 19.59
CA ASP A 365 -27.44 -0.67 19.75
C ASP A 365 -27.43 -1.76 18.65
N PRO A 366 -27.28 -3.07 19.00
CA PRO A 366 -27.22 -4.20 18.06
C PRO A 366 -28.50 -4.48 17.28
N GLU A 367 -29.63 -3.86 17.64
CA GLU A 367 -30.89 -3.91 16.89
C GLU A 367 -31.11 -2.66 16.00
N SER A 368 -30.10 -1.79 15.88
CA SER A 368 -30.17 -0.51 15.15
C SER A 368 -29.14 -0.36 14.02
N ASP A 369 -29.36 0.61 13.13
CA ASP A 369 -28.40 0.98 12.07
C ASP A 369 -27.08 1.58 12.62
N ASN A 370 -27.06 2.08 13.87
CA ASN A 370 -25.85 2.64 14.50
C ASN A 370 -24.74 1.58 14.66
N SER A 371 -25.11 0.31 14.88
CA SER A 371 -24.16 -0.80 14.96
C SER A 371 -24.03 -1.60 13.66
N HIS A 372 -24.83 -1.30 12.64
CA HIS A 372 -24.89 -2.11 11.42
C HIS A 372 -23.73 -1.77 10.48
N LEU A 373 -22.69 -2.61 10.52
CA LEU A 373 -21.44 -2.36 9.80
C LEU A 373 -21.50 -2.74 8.32
N GLN A 374 -20.92 -1.86 7.48
CA GLN A 374 -20.60 -2.12 6.08
C GLN A 374 -19.11 -1.95 5.78
N PHE A 375 -18.62 -2.72 4.80
CA PHE A 375 -17.21 -2.86 4.46
C PHE A 375 -16.91 -2.38 3.02
N LYS A 376 -15.82 -1.63 2.85
CA LYS A 376 -15.47 -1.04 1.55
C LYS A 376 -13.97 -0.85 1.36
N ILE A 377 -13.42 -1.38 0.26
CA ILE A 377 -12.03 -1.10 -0.14
C ILE A 377 -11.91 0.39 -0.53
N LEU A 378 -10.90 1.08 0.01
CA LEU A 378 -10.55 2.44 -0.38
C LEU A 378 -9.61 2.43 -1.61
N PRO A 379 -9.66 3.44 -2.50
CA PRO A 379 -8.80 3.51 -3.68
C PRO A 379 -7.31 3.54 -3.31
N GLY A 380 -6.51 2.68 -3.93
CA GLY A 380 -5.05 2.57 -3.71
C GLY A 380 -4.34 1.81 -4.84
N LYS A 381 -3.00 1.67 -4.75
CA LYS A 381 -2.14 1.04 -5.78
C LYS A 381 -2.64 -0.34 -6.24
N PHE A 382 -3.25 -1.10 -5.33
CA PHE A 382 -3.68 -2.48 -5.55
C PHE A 382 -5.20 -2.69 -5.40
N SER A 383 -6.00 -1.65 -5.17
CA SER A 383 -7.44 -1.81 -4.85
C SER A 383 -8.26 -2.44 -5.98
N SER A 384 -7.76 -2.41 -7.21
CA SER A 384 -8.33 -3.07 -8.39
C SER A 384 -8.24 -4.60 -8.36
N ASN A 385 -7.34 -5.17 -7.58
CA ASN A 385 -7.01 -6.60 -7.63
C ASN A 385 -7.90 -7.43 -6.68
N PHE A 386 -8.67 -6.76 -5.83
CA PHE A 386 -9.46 -7.36 -4.75
C PHE A 386 -10.91 -6.89 -4.75
N THR A 387 -11.78 -7.71 -4.18
CA THR A 387 -13.19 -7.42 -3.91
C THR A 387 -13.50 -7.70 -2.45
N ILE A 388 -14.35 -6.89 -1.83
CA ILE A 388 -14.88 -7.13 -0.50
C ILE A 388 -16.40 -7.27 -0.55
N ASN A 389 -16.94 -8.24 0.18
CA ASN A 389 -18.37 -8.32 0.45
C ASN A 389 -18.76 -7.21 1.44
N ALA A 390 -19.70 -6.35 1.04
CA ALA A 390 -20.09 -5.18 1.81
C ALA A 390 -20.75 -5.51 3.16
N ASP A 391 -21.40 -6.66 3.28
CA ASP A 391 -22.17 -7.06 4.47
C ASP A 391 -21.39 -8.01 5.38
N THR A 392 -20.51 -8.86 4.82
CA THR A 392 -19.79 -9.90 5.59
C THR A 392 -18.34 -9.58 5.92
N GLY A 393 -17.76 -8.55 5.29
CA GLY A 393 -16.34 -8.20 5.42
C GLY A 393 -15.37 -9.19 4.73
N GLU A 394 -15.88 -10.13 3.93
CA GLU A 394 -15.07 -11.12 3.20
C GLU A 394 -14.28 -10.47 2.05
N LEU A 395 -12.96 -10.37 2.22
CA LEU A 395 -12.01 -9.89 1.21
C LEU A 395 -11.46 -11.05 0.38
N SER A 396 -11.49 -10.94 -0.94
CA SER A 396 -10.99 -11.94 -1.89
C SER A 396 -10.28 -11.29 -3.08
N SER A 397 -9.39 -12.03 -3.76
CA SER A 397 -8.79 -11.57 -5.02
C SER A 397 -9.69 -11.83 -6.23
N HIS A 398 -9.57 -11.01 -7.28
CA HIS A 398 -10.28 -11.23 -8.54
C HIS A 398 -9.85 -12.53 -9.26
N GLY A 399 -8.60 -12.96 -9.07
CA GLY A 399 -8.00 -14.14 -9.67
C GLY A 399 -6.67 -14.48 -8.99
N PRO A 400 -5.77 -15.22 -9.67
CA PRO A 400 -4.39 -15.38 -9.25
C PRO A 400 -3.70 -14.07 -8.91
N LEU A 401 -2.74 -14.12 -7.99
CA LEU A 401 -1.75 -13.07 -7.81
C LEU A 401 -0.48 -13.42 -8.61
N ASP A 402 0.26 -12.37 -8.93
CA ASP A 402 1.44 -12.31 -9.81
C ASP A 402 2.40 -11.38 -9.06
N ARG A 403 3.60 -11.88 -8.75
CA ARG A 403 4.55 -11.18 -7.89
C ARG A 403 5.40 -10.20 -8.67
N GLU A 404 5.72 -10.49 -9.93
CA GLU A 404 6.47 -9.61 -10.84
C GLU A 404 5.69 -8.35 -11.21
N ALA A 405 4.35 -8.41 -11.14
CA ALA A 405 3.48 -7.24 -11.18
C ALA A 405 3.54 -6.37 -9.91
N ILE A 406 4.14 -6.83 -8.81
CA ILE A 406 4.41 -6.07 -7.59
C ILE A 406 5.83 -5.48 -7.69
N PRO A 407 6.00 -4.15 -7.69
CA PRO A 407 7.33 -3.55 -7.76
C PRO A 407 8.23 -3.92 -6.57
N VAL A 408 9.47 -4.30 -6.92
CA VAL A 408 10.49 -4.91 -6.03
C VAL A 408 10.72 -4.16 -4.73
N GLU A 409 10.56 -2.83 -4.70
CA GLU A 409 10.70 -2.03 -3.48
C GLU A 409 9.65 -2.35 -2.39
N LEU A 410 8.64 -3.16 -2.71
CA LEU A 410 7.59 -3.60 -1.80
C LEU A 410 7.75 -5.03 -1.30
N ASP A 411 8.76 -5.79 -1.74
CA ASP A 411 9.08 -7.14 -1.19
C ASP A 411 7.84 -8.07 -1.12
N GLY A 412 7.19 -8.25 -2.27
CA GLY A 412 5.97 -9.05 -2.44
C GLY A 412 4.70 -8.52 -1.75
N LYS A 413 4.71 -7.34 -1.12
CA LYS A 413 3.57 -6.87 -0.29
C LYS A 413 2.59 -5.97 -1.02
N MET A 414 1.34 -6.44 -1.12
CA MET A 414 0.17 -5.64 -1.49
C MET A 414 -0.54 -5.16 -0.23
N VAL A 415 -0.66 -3.85 -0.05
CA VAL A 415 -1.45 -3.26 1.06
C VAL A 415 -2.79 -2.77 0.53
N VAL A 416 -3.88 -3.26 1.14
CA VAL A 416 -5.26 -2.90 0.82
C VAL A 416 -5.90 -2.27 2.05
N THR A 417 -6.27 -0.99 1.95
CA THR A 417 -7.00 -0.29 3.02
C THR A 417 -8.49 -0.54 2.87
N VAL A 418 -9.11 -1.10 3.91
CA VAL A 418 -10.56 -1.28 4.01
C VAL A 418 -11.12 -0.28 5.02
N LEU A 419 -12.11 0.48 4.58
CA LEU A 419 -13.02 1.26 5.41
C LEU A 419 -14.07 0.31 5.99
N VAL A 420 -14.32 0.43 7.29
CA VAL A 420 -15.50 -0.12 7.96
C VAL A 420 -16.29 1.06 8.51
N HIS A 421 -17.57 1.14 8.20
CA HIS A 421 -18.47 2.21 8.67
C HIS A 421 -19.80 1.62 9.13
N ASP A 422 -20.44 2.27 10.08
CA ASP A 422 -21.83 1.98 10.45
C ASP A 422 -22.83 2.58 9.44
N MET A 423 -24.12 2.45 9.74
CA MET A 423 -25.23 3.03 8.97
C MET A 423 -26.01 4.09 9.77
N GLY A 424 -25.49 4.50 10.94
CA GLY A 424 -26.08 5.50 11.81
C GLY A 424 -25.94 6.93 11.28
N ILE A 425 -26.46 7.91 12.04
CA ILE A 425 -26.48 9.32 11.61
C ILE A 425 -25.99 10.23 12.75
N PRO A 426 -24.83 10.91 12.62
CA PRO A 426 -23.90 10.89 11.49
C PRO A 426 -23.08 9.58 11.44
N GLN A 427 -22.84 9.02 10.26
CA GLN A 427 -22.03 7.81 10.12
C GLN A 427 -20.61 7.99 10.69
N LEU A 428 -20.19 7.07 11.54
CA LEU A 428 -18.82 6.95 12.03
C LEU A 428 -18.08 5.89 11.19
N ASN A 429 -16.77 5.76 11.39
CA ASN A 429 -15.95 4.81 10.61
C ASN A 429 -14.56 4.62 11.21
N THR A 430 -13.92 3.56 10.73
CA THR A 430 -12.52 3.21 10.98
C THR A 430 -11.89 2.63 9.71
N THR A 431 -10.56 2.47 9.70
CA THR A 431 -9.84 1.87 8.56
C THR A 431 -8.82 0.85 9.03
N VAL A 432 -8.78 -0.30 8.37
CA VAL A 432 -7.75 -1.33 8.57
C VAL A 432 -6.95 -1.55 7.29
N ASN A 433 -5.64 -1.74 7.43
CA ASN A 433 -4.76 -2.17 6.34
C ASN A 433 -4.61 -3.70 6.39
N VAL A 434 -5.08 -4.37 5.34
CA VAL A 434 -4.76 -5.78 5.07
C VAL A 434 -3.44 -5.80 4.30
N THR A 435 -2.49 -6.61 4.76
CA THR A 435 -1.21 -6.84 4.06
C THR A 435 -1.23 -8.24 3.47
N ILE A 436 -1.31 -8.34 2.15
CA ILE A 436 -1.14 -9.58 1.42
C ILE A 436 0.34 -9.68 1.03
N VAL A 437 0.99 -10.77 1.42
CA VAL A 437 2.36 -11.13 1.05
C VAL A 437 2.26 -12.20 -0.02
N VAL A 438 2.73 -11.88 -1.23
CA VAL A 438 2.80 -12.84 -2.33
C VAL A 438 4.14 -13.58 -2.23
N GLU A 439 4.08 -14.90 -2.17
CA GLU A 439 5.24 -15.80 -2.06
C GLU A 439 5.74 -16.21 -3.45
N ASP A 440 7.07 -16.15 -3.60
CA ASP A 440 7.85 -16.29 -4.84
C ASP A 440 7.90 -17.75 -5.31
N ILE A 441 7.51 -18.02 -6.56
CA ILE A 441 7.82 -19.28 -7.25
C ILE A 441 8.83 -19.06 -8.37
N ASN A 442 9.47 -20.13 -8.83
CA ASN A 442 10.27 -20.10 -10.05
C ASN A 442 9.36 -20.43 -11.25
N ASP A 443 8.75 -19.41 -11.84
CA ASP A 443 7.99 -19.54 -13.10
C ASP A 443 8.57 -18.70 -14.25
N ASN A 444 9.48 -17.75 -13.97
CA ASN A 444 10.30 -17.12 -14.99
C ASN A 444 11.61 -17.88 -15.20
N ALA A 445 12.01 -18.01 -16.46
CA ALA A 445 13.34 -18.47 -16.81
C ALA A 445 14.29 -17.27 -16.97
N PRO A 446 15.60 -17.43 -16.69
CA PRO A 446 16.61 -16.45 -17.05
C PRO A 446 16.51 -16.10 -18.53
N ARG A 447 16.74 -14.83 -18.88
CA ARG A 447 16.72 -14.34 -20.26
C ARG A 447 18.01 -13.62 -20.59
N PHE A 448 18.72 -14.02 -21.65
CA PHE A 448 19.87 -13.26 -22.14
C PHE A 448 19.45 -11.90 -22.74
N ASN A 449 20.29 -10.88 -22.54
CA ASN A 449 20.14 -9.55 -23.14
C ASN A 449 20.26 -9.57 -24.68
N SER A 450 20.87 -10.61 -25.25
CA SER A 450 20.89 -10.92 -26.68
C SER A 450 20.98 -12.44 -26.88
N THR A 451 20.32 -12.97 -27.92
CA THR A 451 20.46 -14.38 -28.32
C THR A 451 21.76 -14.68 -29.07
N PHE A 452 22.47 -13.62 -29.50
CA PHE A 452 23.74 -13.70 -30.22
C PHE A 452 24.74 -12.67 -29.70
N TYR A 453 25.98 -13.10 -29.48
CA TYR A 453 27.12 -12.24 -29.15
C TYR A 453 28.28 -12.56 -30.07
N GLU A 454 29.03 -11.53 -30.47
CA GLU A 454 30.22 -11.66 -31.29
C GLU A 454 31.40 -10.98 -30.60
N PHE A 455 32.51 -11.70 -30.47
CA PHE A 455 33.76 -11.18 -29.92
C PHE A 455 34.89 -11.41 -30.93
N PHE A 456 35.77 -10.42 -31.03
CA PHE A 456 37.00 -10.49 -31.82
C PHE A 456 38.17 -10.46 -30.84
N ILE A 457 39.06 -11.44 -30.95
CA ILE A 457 40.26 -11.55 -30.11
C ILE A 457 41.48 -11.73 -31.00
N PRO A 458 42.63 -11.11 -30.70
CA PRO A 458 43.90 -11.55 -31.27
C PRO A 458 44.19 -12.98 -30.82
N GLU A 459 45.01 -13.69 -31.58
CA GLU A 459 45.69 -14.88 -31.09
C GLU A 459 46.69 -14.57 -29.96
N GLY A 460 47.31 -15.60 -29.39
CA GLY A 460 48.18 -15.46 -28.21
C GLY A 460 47.46 -15.08 -26.90
N LEU A 461 46.23 -14.53 -26.99
CA LEU A 461 45.42 -14.02 -25.88
C LEU A 461 45.15 -15.09 -24.80
N LYS A 462 45.44 -14.73 -23.54
CA LYS A 462 45.15 -15.52 -22.34
C LYS A 462 44.46 -14.60 -21.34
N GLY A 463 43.18 -14.84 -21.04
CA GLY A 463 42.38 -13.94 -20.20
C GLY A 463 40.93 -13.84 -20.63
N ILE A 464 40.32 -12.65 -20.46
CA ILE A 464 38.90 -12.41 -20.74
C ILE A 464 38.69 -12.22 -22.25
N VAL A 465 37.72 -12.96 -22.80
CA VAL A 465 37.29 -12.87 -24.21
C VAL A 465 36.11 -11.92 -24.36
N GLY A 466 35.15 -12.00 -23.43
CA GLY A 466 33.89 -11.28 -23.55
C GLY A 466 33.01 -11.41 -22.31
N ARG A 467 31.86 -10.76 -22.36
CA ARG A 467 30.85 -10.75 -21.28
C ARG A 467 29.48 -10.92 -21.91
N VAL A 468 28.72 -11.90 -21.43
CA VAL A 468 27.30 -12.07 -21.72
C VAL A 468 26.49 -11.71 -20.49
N GLU A 469 25.27 -11.24 -20.65
CA GLU A 469 24.40 -10.88 -19.53
C GLU A 469 23.02 -11.51 -19.68
N ALA A 470 22.46 -11.91 -18.55
CA ALA A 470 21.10 -12.38 -18.45
C ALA A 470 20.41 -11.76 -17.24
N THR A 471 19.10 -11.60 -17.37
CA THR A 471 18.19 -11.12 -16.34
C THR A 471 17.10 -12.15 -16.12
N ASP A 472 16.84 -12.45 -14.86
CA ASP A 472 15.74 -13.26 -14.37
C ASP A 472 14.72 -12.33 -13.70
N ALA A 473 13.44 -12.68 -13.75
CA ALA A 473 12.35 -11.78 -13.35
C ALA A 473 11.87 -12.01 -11.91
N ASP A 474 11.94 -13.26 -11.41
CA ASP A 474 11.54 -13.63 -10.06
C ASP A 474 12.20 -12.71 -9.00
N GLN A 475 11.62 -12.57 -7.81
CA GLN A 475 12.06 -11.57 -6.83
C GLN A 475 12.86 -12.10 -5.64
N THR A 476 12.99 -13.42 -5.43
CA THR A 476 13.91 -13.97 -4.40
C THR A 476 15.28 -14.35 -4.96
N GLU A 477 16.32 -14.25 -4.11
CA GLU A 477 17.68 -14.71 -4.41
C GLU A 477 17.83 -16.25 -4.54
N ILE A 478 16.77 -17.03 -4.35
CA ILE A 478 16.79 -18.48 -4.62
C ILE A 478 16.24 -18.79 -6.01
N ASN A 479 15.19 -18.10 -6.44
CA ASN A 479 14.59 -18.31 -7.75
C ASN A 479 15.33 -17.52 -8.84
N ASN A 480 15.67 -16.24 -8.63
CA ASN A 480 16.31 -15.39 -9.65
C ASN A 480 17.83 -15.58 -9.84
N ARG A 481 18.39 -16.67 -9.31
CA ARG A 481 19.84 -16.87 -9.13
C ARG A 481 20.50 -17.54 -10.32
N ILE A 482 20.78 -16.76 -11.36
CA ILE A 482 21.39 -17.23 -12.60
C ILE A 482 22.80 -17.80 -12.39
N SER A 483 23.04 -18.99 -12.95
CA SER A 483 24.37 -19.57 -13.15
C SER A 483 24.64 -19.81 -14.63
N PHE A 484 25.85 -19.48 -15.10
CA PHE A 484 26.24 -19.61 -16.51
C PHE A 484 27.14 -20.83 -16.74
N TYR A 485 26.92 -21.50 -17.88
CA TYR A 485 27.68 -22.67 -18.32
C TYR A 485 27.93 -22.59 -19.83
N ILE A 486 28.92 -23.33 -20.32
CA ILE A 486 29.16 -23.49 -21.77
C ILE A 486 28.78 -24.92 -22.12
N GLU A 487 27.89 -25.12 -23.11
CA GLU A 487 27.57 -26.46 -23.59
C GLU A 487 28.81 -27.12 -24.22
N THR A 488 28.98 -28.42 -24.00
CA THR A 488 30.12 -29.17 -24.54
C THR A 488 30.04 -29.25 -26.06
N SER A 489 30.88 -28.47 -26.73
CA SER A 489 30.94 -28.29 -28.19
C SER A 489 32.39 -28.31 -28.69
N ALA A 490 32.59 -28.26 -30.01
CA ALA A 490 33.94 -28.29 -30.58
C ALA A 490 34.73 -27.04 -30.16
N GLY A 491 35.80 -27.23 -29.38
CA GLY A 491 36.64 -26.14 -28.87
C GLY A 491 36.16 -25.50 -27.56
N SER A 492 34.99 -25.85 -27.02
CA SER A 492 34.47 -25.25 -25.77
C SER A 492 35.41 -25.46 -24.58
N ASN A 493 36.17 -26.56 -24.56
CA ASN A 493 37.10 -26.93 -23.49
C ASN A 493 38.23 -25.93 -23.24
N ASN A 494 38.54 -25.04 -24.19
CA ASN A 494 39.54 -23.99 -24.01
C ASN A 494 38.98 -22.79 -23.21
N PHE A 495 37.65 -22.66 -23.18
CA PHE A 495 36.94 -21.57 -22.53
C PHE A 495 36.43 -21.95 -21.14
N ALA A 496 36.40 -20.97 -20.24
CA ALA A 496 35.71 -21.03 -18.97
C ALA A 496 34.82 -19.80 -18.82
N VAL A 497 33.55 -20.02 -18.47
CA VAL A 497 32.63 -18.94 -18.06
C VAL A 497 32.59 -18.85 -16.54
N ARG A 498 32.47 -17.62 -16.02
CA ARG A 498 32.29 -17.36 -14.59
C ARG A 498 31.10 -16.42 -14.38
N SER A 499 30.11 -16.87 -13.61
CA SER A 499 29.02 -16.03 -13.12
C SER A 499 29.53 -14.90 -12.21
N LEU A 500 29.03 -13.69 -12.44
CA LEU A 500 29.25 -12.51 -11.63
C LEU A 500 27.88 -11.87 -11.32
N TYR A 501 27.58 -11.68 -10.04
CA TYR A 501 26.40 -10.97 -9.57
C TYR A 501 26.52 -9.46 -9.86
N LEU A 502 25.49 -8.87 -10.47
CA LEU A 502 25.39 -7.42 -10.69
C LEU A 502 24.24 -6.79 -9.87
N GLY A 503 23.14 -7.52 -9.68
CA GLY A 503 22.02 -7.13 -8.83
C GLY A 503 20.99 -8.27 -8.68
N PRO A 504 19.88 -8.08 -7.95
CA PRO A 504 18.78 -9.04 -7.90
C PRO A 504 18.33 -9.40 -9.32
N GLY A 505 18.22 -10.70 -9.61
CA GLY A 505 17.92 -11.22 -10.95
C GLY A 505 18.95 -10.95 -12.05
N TRP A 506 19.96 -10.11 -11.85
CA TRP A 506 20.88 -9.66 -12.91
C TRP A 506 22.31 -10.16 -12.70
N TYR A 507 22.76 -10.99 -13.64
CA TYR A 507 24.08 -11.63 -13.62
C TYR A 507 24.79 -11.52 -14.97
N GLN A 508 26.11 -11.57 -14.90
CA GLN A 508 27.00 -11.51 -16.06
C GLN A 508 27.88 -12.76 -16.12
N GLY A 509 27.87 -13.45 -17.26
CA GLY A 509 28.80 -14.52 -17.59
C GLY A 509 30.07 -13.93 -18.19
N VAL A 510 31.18 -13.95 -17.44
CA VAL A 510 32.49 -13.53 -17.94
C VAL A 510 33.13 -14.71 -18.66
N LEU A 511 33.27 -14.66 -19.98
CA LEU A 511 33.98 -15.67 -20.77
C LEU A 511 35.48 -15.40 -20.73
N SER A 512 36.25 -16.46 -20.52
CA SER A 512 37.71 -16.42 -20.48
C SER A 512 38.33 -17.60 -21.20
N LEU A 513 39.50 -17.38 -21.79
CA LEU A 513 40.28 -18.35 -22.56
C LEU A 513 41.52 -18.75 -21.74
N ALA A 514 41.64 -20.04 -21.42
CA ALA A 514 42.71 -20.57 -20.58
C ALA A 514 43.97 -20.97 -21.37
N ILE A 515 43.79 -21.36 -22.63
CA ILE A 515 44.84 -21.73 -23.59
C ILE A 515 44.62 -20.84 -24.81
N ALA A 516 45.61 -20.03 -25.17
CA ALA A 516 45.52 -19.19 -26.36
C ALA A 516 45.26 -20.02 -27.61
N PHE A 517 44.56 -19.40 -28.57
CA PHE A 517 44.62 -19.85 -29.94
C PHE A 517 45.92 -19.37 -30.59
N ASP A 518 46.28 -20.13 -31.60
CA ASP A 518 47.34 -19.98 -32.59
C ASP A 518 46.55 -20.04 -33.89
N TYR A 519 46.48 -18.94 -34.61
CA TYR A 519 45.56 -18.73 -35.73
C TYR A 519 45.94 -19.66 -36.88
N ASP A 520 47.21 -19.81 -37.19
CA ASP A 520 47.69 -20.53 -38.37
C ASP A 520 47.65 -22.05 -38.28
N GLN A 521 47.80 -22.62 -37.09
CA GLN A 521 47.52 -24.04 -36.88
C GLN A 521 46.01 -24.31 -36.76
N MET A 522 45.15 -23.28 -36.67
CA MET A 522 43.72 -23.44 -36.44
C MET A 522 42.90 -23.62 -37.74
N PRO A 523 42.17 -24.75 -37.91
CA PRO A 523 41.44 -25.06 -39.14
C PRO A 523 40.14 -24.27 -39.34
N GLN A 524 39.69 -23.54 -38.31
CA GLN A 524 38.54 -22.64 -38.36
C GLN A 524 38.91 -21.39 -37.57
N LYS A 525 39.06 -20.24 -38.24
CA LYS A 525 39.46 -18.98 -37.59
C LYS A 525 38.37 -18.35 -36.69
N PHE A 526 37.31 -19.09 -36.37
CA PHE A 526 36.24 -18.72 -35.43
C PHE A 526 35.70 -19.95 -34.70
N LEU A 527 35.12 -19.77 -33.51
CA LEU A 527 34.36 -20.80 -32.79
C LEU A 527 32.97 -20.30 -32.42
N ASN A 528 31.99 -21.20 -32.43
CA ASN A 528 30.64 -20.93 -31.93
C ASN A 528 30.40 -21.74 -30.65
N LEU A 529 30.13 -21.04 -29.56
CA LEU A 529 29.83 -21.59 -28.24
C LEU A 529 28.34 -21.39 -27.94
N THR A 530 27.62 -22.41 -27.48
CA THR A 530 26.36 -22.17 -26.77
C THR A 530 26.69 -21.84 -25.31
N VAL A 531 26.25 -20.69 -24.82
CA VAL A 531 26.30 -20.35 -23.40
C VAL A 531 24.89 -20.48 -22.83
N GLN A 532 24.75 -21.30 -21.81
CA GLN A 532 23.51 -21.55 -21.09
C GLN A 532 23.45 -20.63 -19.86
N ALA A 533 22.26 -20.08 -19.59
CA ALA A 533 21.90 -19.47 -18.32
C ALA A 533 20.81 -20.33 -17.67
N GLU A 534 20.96 -20.69 -16.39
CA GLU A 534 19.97 -21.47 -15.65
C GLU A 534 19.73 -20.89 -14.24
N ASN A 535 18.49 -21.05 -13.75
CA ASN A 535 18.14 -20.83 -12.34
C ASN A 535 17.82 -22.18 -11.66
N LEU A 536 18.64 -22.57 -10.68
CA LEU A 536 18.52 -23.86 -9.99
C LEU A 536 17.76 -23.72 -8.67
N GLU A 537 16.44 -23.83 -8.73
CA GLU A 537 15.63 -24.11 -7.54
C GLU A 537 15.91 -25.53 -7.03
N SER A 538 15.94 -25.74 -5.70
CA SER A 538 16.40 -26.99 -5.09
C SER A 538 15.33 -28.10 -5.06
N GLY A 539 14.57 -28.26 -6.14
CA GLY A 539 13.53 -29.28 -6.27
C GLY A 539 12.55 -29.10 -7.43
N GLY A 540 12.41 -27.88 -7.96
CA GLY A 540 11.48 -27.55 -9.04
C GLY A 540 12.01 -27.75 -10.46
N THR A 541 11.34 -27.07 -11.40
CA THR A 541 11.73 -26.99 -12.80
C THR A 541 12.85 -25.98 -13.00
N VAL A 542 13.93 -26.39 -13.65
CA VAL A 542 15.04 -25.49 -14.00
C VAL A 542 14.61 -24.61 -15.18
N GLY A 543 14.53 -23.29 -14.97
CA GLY A 543 14.42 -22.32 -16.04
C GLY A 543 15.76 -22.20 -16.78
N ILE A 544 15.73 -22.28 -18.11
CA ILE A 544 16.93 -22.31 -18.95
C ILE A 544 16.72 -21.45 -20.20
N ASP A 545 17.71 -20.61 -20.51
CA ASP A 545 17.86 -19.92 -21.80
C ASP A 545 19.28 -20.13 -22.35
N THR A 546 19.44 -19.93 -23.66
CA THR A 546 20.71 -20.16 -24.37
C THR A 546 21.01 -19.05 -25.38
N ALA A 547 22.25 -18.58 -25.37
CA ALA A 547 22.76 -17.62 -26.34
C ALA A 547 23.97 -18.19 -27.10
N VAL A 548 24.06 -17.88 -28.39
CA VAL A 548 25.22 -18.25 -29.21
C VAL A 548 26.28 -17.16 -29.08
N VAL A 549 27.50 -17.55 -28.75
CA VAL A 549 28.66 -16.68 -28.70
C VAL A 549 29.64 -17.10 -29.80
N THR A 550 29.79 -16.26 -30.83
CA THR A 550 30.84 -16.40 -31.84
C THR A 550 32.10 -15.69 -31.37
N VAL A 551 33.21 -16.40 -31.36
CA VAL A 551 34.55 -15.87 -31.06
C VAL A 551 35.39 -15.98 -32.32
N ASN A 552 35.61 -14.85 -32.98
CA ASN A 552 36.50 -14.72 -34.13
C ASN A 552 37.93 -14.51 -33.62
N VAL A 553 38.87 -15.33 -34.10
CA VAL A 553 40.30 -15.14 -33.84
C VAL A 553 40.87 -14.26 -34.96
N GLN A 554 41.68 -13.28 -34.59
CA GLN A 554 42.38 -12.39 -35.50
C GLN A 554 43.87 -12.76 -35.54
N ASP A 555 44.34 -12.93 -36.77
CA ASP A 555 45.72 -12.93 -37.25
C ASP A 555 46.56 -11.83 -36.55
N VAL A 556 47.73 -12.19 -36.01
CA VAL A 556 48.76 -11.27 -35.50
C VAL A 556 50.12 -11.75 -36.01
N ASN A 557 50.83 -10.91 -36.76
CA ASN A 557 52.09 -11.28 -37.41
C ASN A 557 53.17 -11.65 -36.39
N ASP A 558 53.35 -12.95 -36.15
CA ASP A 558 54.24 -13.52 -35.13
C ASP A 558 55.05 -14.78 -35.55
N GLU A 559 54.76 -15.39 -36.71
CA GLU A 559 55.61 -16.45 -37.30
C GLU A 559 56.67 -15.84 -38.26
N PRO A 560 57.86 -16.47 -38.40
CA PRO A 560 58.94 -15.92 -39.23
C PRO A 560 58.95 -16.50 -40.66
N PRO A 561 59.26 -15.69 -41.69
CA PRO A 561 59.22 -16.12 -43.08
C PRO A 561 60.18 -17.27 -43.38
N THR A 562 59.83 -18.08 -44.37
CA THR A 562 60.61 -19.26 -44.79
C THR A 562 60.80 -19.30 -46.31
N LEU A 563 62.03 -19.56 -46.77
CA LEU A 563 62.32 -19.76 -48.19
C LEU A 563 61.68 -21.03 -48.73
N VAL A 564 61.25 -20.98 -49.99
CA VAL A 564 60.62 -22.12 -50.68
C VAL A 564 61.45 -22.47 -51.92
N PRO A 565 62.15 -23.62 -51.95
CA PRO A 565 62.43 -24.53 -50.83
C PRO A 565 63.53 -24.01 -49.89
N SER A 566 63.54 -24.53 -48.66
CA SER A 566 64.62 -24.34 -47.69
C SER A 566 65.39 -25.66 -47.48
N PRO A 567 66.70 -25.78 -47.76
CA PRO A 567 67.54 -24.79 -48.43
C PRO A 567 67.17 -24.63 -49.93
N PRO A 568 67.50 -23.48 -50.55
CA PRO A 568 67.32 -23.27 -51.97
C PRO A 568 68.21 -24.23 -52.79
N HIS A 569 67.74 -24.59 -53.99
CA HIS A 569 68.48 -25.47 -54.90
C HIS A 569 69.75 -24.81 -55.45
N ASP A 570 70.78 -25.61 -55.75
CA ASP A 570 71.94 -25.23 -56.56
C ASP A 570 71.48 -24.70 -57.95
N ILE A 571 72.17 -23.70 -58.50
CA ILE A 571 71.87 -23.11 -59.82
C ILE A 571 73.12 -23.07 -60.70
N ASP A 572 73.00 -23.55 -61.94
CA ASP A 572 74.04 -23.46 -62.96
C ASP A 572 74.00 -22.11 -63.71
N VAL A 573 75.13 -21.40 -63.77
CA VAL A 573 75.31 -20.15 -64.53
C VAL A 573 76.53 -20.26 -65.43
N LEU A 574 76.36 -20.07 -66.75
CA LEU A 574 77.48 -20.04 -67.70
C LEU A 574 78.43 -18.89 -67.38
N GLU A 575 79.74 -19.09 -67.54
CA GLU A 575 80.67 -17.96 -67.55
C GLU A 575 80.46 -17.05 -68.78
N ASN A 576 80.88 -15.79 -68.67
CA ASN A 576 80.53 -14.71 -69.61
C ASN A 576 79.00 -14.51 -69.79
N ALA A 577 78.17 -14.84 -68.79
CA ALA A 577 76.73 -14.60 -68.84
C ALA A 577 76.37 -13.13 -69.11
N THR A 578 75.24 -12.91 -69.78
CA THR A 578 74.76 -11.58 -70.15
C THR A 578 74.42 -10.75 -68.92
N LEU A 579 74.98 -9.53 -68.85
CA LEU A 579 74.59 -8.50 -67.88
C LEU A 579 73.07 -8.28 -67.91
N ASP A 580 72.50 -8.06 -66.71
CA ASP A 580 71.06 -7.95 -66.44
C ASP A 580 70.24 -9.22 -66.78
N GLY A 581 70.92 -10.34 -67.05
CA GLY A 581 70.28 -11.65 -67.24
C GLY A 581 69.70 -12.18 -65.92
N LEU A 582 68.42 -12.56 -65.93
CA LEU A 582 67.76 -13.23 -64.81
C LEU A 582 68.34 -14.64 -64.64
N VAL A 583 68.87 -14.93 -63.45
CA VAL A 583 69.40 -16.24 -63.04
C VAL A 583 68.27 -17.11 -62.47
N THR A 584 67.48 -16.56 -61.56
CA THR A 584 66.29 -17.20 -60.98
C THR A 584 65.37 -16.15 -60.34
N SER A 585 64.16 -16.55 -59.98
CA SER A 585 63.41 -15.93 -58.88
C SER A 585 63.44 -16.89 -57.70
N LEU A 586 63.82 -16.39 -56.53
CA LEU A 586 63.59 -17.09 -55.27
C LEU A 586 62.15 -16.88 -54.83
N GLU A 587 61.55 -17.90 -54.21
CA GLU A 587 60.23 -17.81 -53.60
C GLU A 587 60.35 -17.94 -52.08
N ALA A 588 59.41 -17.32 -51.37
CA ALA A 588 59.30 -17.35 -49.93
C ALA A 588 57.82 -17.39 -49.57
N GLN A 589 57.52 -18.00 -48.43
CA GLN A 589 56.19 -18.02 -47.84
C GLN A 589 56.28 -17.51 -46.42
N ASP A 590 55.17 -16.92 -45.98
CA ASP A 590 54.85 -16.78 -44.57
C ASP A 590 53.50 -17.45 -44.30
N MET A 591 53.18 -17.66 -43.03
CA MET A 591 51.88 -18.23 -42.63
C MET A 591 50.83 -17.12 -42.40
N ASP A 592 51.27 -16.01 -41.82
CA ASP A 592 50.47 -14.82 -41.49
C ASP A 592 49.75 -14.19 -42.69
N THR A 593 48.48 -13.81 -42.52
CA THR A 593 47.67 -13.32 -43.65
C THR A 593 47.95 -11.87 -44.08
N ASN A 594 48.71 -11.12 -43.27
CA ASN A 594 49.06 -9.72 -43.54
C ASN A 594 50.51 -9.50 -44.02
N HIS A 595 51.28 -10.58 -44.26
CA HIS A 595 52.73 -10.57 -44.46
C HIS A 595 53.27 -9.66 -45.61
N SER A 596 54.50 -9.15 -45.50
CA SER A 596 55.17 -8.34 -46.52
C SER A 596 56.66 -8.69 -46.71
N LEU A 597 56.92 -9.72 -47.52
CA LEU A 597 58.24 -10.34 -47.66
C LEU A 597 59.21 -9.61 -48.59
N VAL A 598 60.43 -9.37 -48.10
CA VAL A 598 61.56 -8.81 -48.87
C VAL A 598 62.84 -9.63 -48.66
N PHE A 599 63.64 -9.80 -49.73
CA PHE A 599 64.88 -10.59 -49.71
C PHE A 599 66.11 -9.73 -49.39
N GLU A 600 66.96 -10.19 -48.47
CA GLU A 600 68.21 -9.54 -48.07
C GLU A 600 69.44 -10.38 -48.44
N LYS A 601 70.38 -9.79 -49.19
CA LYS A 601 71.72 -10.35 -49.42
C LYS A 601 72.64 -10.04 -48.23
N LEU A 602 73.08 -11.07 -47.51
CA LEU A 602 73.92 -10.94 -46.31
C LEU A 602 75.42 -11.07 -46.61
N ALA A 603 75.81 -12.07 -47.40
CA ALA A 603 77.22 -12.32 -47.71
C ALA A 603 77.38 -13.00 -49.08
N VAL A 604 78.60 -12.88 -49.64
CA VAL A 604 79.02 -13.61 -50.84
C VAL A 604 80.39 -14.23 -50.56
N ALA A 605 80.59 -15.49 -50.95
CA ALA A 605 81.87 -16.18 -50.89
C ALA A 605 82.20 -16.85 -52.22
N CYS A 606 83.45 -16.71 -52.66
CA CYS A 606 83.93 -17.18 -53.96
C CYS A 606 84.91 -18.34 -53.77
N PHE A 607 84.72 -19.44 -54.50
CA PHE A 607 85.56 -20.62 -54.40
C PHE A 607 86.08 -21.08 -55.76
N LYS A 608 87.29 -21.62 -55.78
CA LYS A 608 87.84 -22.40 -56.91
C LYS A 608 88.18 -23.80 -56.41
N GLY A 609 87.29 -24.76 -56.66
CA GLY A 609 87.35 -26.16 -56.23
C GLY A 609 87.22 -26.36 -54.72
N SER A 610 88.22 -25.89 -53.95
CA SER A 610 88.21 -25.92 -52.47
C SER A 610 89.02 -24.78 -51.83
N THR A 611 89.63 -23.89 -52.61
CA THR A 611 90.24 -22.64 -52.11
C THR A 611 89.25 -21.49 -52.21
N LYS A 612 89.31 -20.55 -51.26
CA LYS A 612 88.42 -19.38 -51.20
C LYS A 612 89.14 -18.16 -51.80
N GLU A 613 88.71 -17.73 -52.98
CA GLU A 613 89.40 -16.73 -53.81
C GLU A 613 89.07 -15.27 -53.43
N GLY A 614 88.69 -15.03 -52.17
CA GLY A 614 88.43 -13.69 -51.65
C GLY A 614 87.13 -13.08 -52.17
N SER A 615 87.23 -11.88 -52.78
CA SER A 615 86.10 -11.01 -53.13
C SER A 615 85.81 -10.90 -54.63
N VAL A 616 86.43 -11.74 -55.48
CA VAL A 616 86.34 -11.66 -56.95
C VAL A 616 84.89 -11.63 -57.45
N CYS A 617 84.05 -12.52 -56.93
CA CYS A 617 82.65 -12.69 -57.31
C CYS A 617 81.66 -11.77 -56.57
N GLN A 618 82.12 -10.88 -55.67
CA GLN A 618 81.24 -10.14 -54.75
C GLN A 618 80.16 -9.30 -55.45
N ASN A 619 80.46 -8.83 -56.67
CA ASN A 619 79.59 -8.02 -57.51
C ASN A 619 79.04 -8.77 -58.74
N TRP A 620 79.24 -10.09 -58.85
CA TRP A 620 78.76 -10.88 -59.99
C TRP A 620 77.24 -11.02 -60.02
N PHE A 621 76.58 -11.00 -58.85
CA PHE A 621 75.13 -11.16 -58.73
C PHE A 621 74.47 -10.06 -57.89
N HIS A 622 73.36 -9.55 -58.40
CA HIS A 622 72.45 -8.64 -57.71
C HIS A 622 71.18 -9.39 -57.32
N LEU A 623 70.77 -9.30 -56.06
CA LEU A 623 69.51 -9.83 -55.55
C LEU A 623 68.59 -8.65 -55.31
N ASP A 624 67.46 -8.61 -56.01
CA ASP A 624 66.41 -7.62 -55.83
C ASP A 624 65.50 -8.01 -54.65
N LEU A 625 64.79 -7.04 -54.06
CA LEU A 625 63.96 -7.23 -52.86
C LEU A 625 62.82 -8.24 -53.08
N ASN A 626 62.39 -8.46 -54.33
CA ASN A 626 61.38 -9.44 -54.71
C ASN A 626 61.90 -10.88 -54.89
N GLY A 627 63.19 -11.14 -54.59
CA GLY A 627 63.81 -12.46 -54.74
C GLY A 627 64.39 -12.75 -56.13
N SER A 628 64.23 -11.85 -57.10
CA SER A 628 64.87 -11.99 -58.43
C SER A 628 66.38 -11.81 -58.33
N LEU A 629 67.11 -12.81 -58.83
CA LEU A 629 68.57 -12.81 -58.88
C LEU A 629 69.05 -12.53 -60.31
N PHE A 630 69.87 -11.50 -60.49
CA PHE A 630 70.38 -11.06 -61.78
C PHE A 630 71.91 -11.12 -61.87
N VAL A 631 72.42 -11.36 -63.08
CA VAL A 631 73.83 -11.18 -63.45
C VAL A 631 74.16 -9.68 -63.44
N ASN A 632 75.08 -9.28 -62.56
CA ASN A 632 75.49 -7.88 -62.34
C ASN A 632 76.93 -7.59 -62.81
N SER A 633 77.63 -8.58 -63.38
CA SER A 633 78.92 -8.38 -64.04
C SER A 633 79.05 -9.25 -65.28
N SER A 634 79.64 -8.72 -66.34
CA SER A 634 80.12 -9.48 -67.50
C SER A 634 81.49 -10.14 -67.28
N GLU A 635 82.11 -9.94 -66.11
CA GLU A 635 83.43 -10.49 -65.74
C GLU A 635 83.31 -11.79 -64.91
N ILE A 636 82.20 -12.54 -65.08
CA ILE A 636 82.05 -13.89 -64.52
C ILE A 636 82.96 -14.82 -65.31
N SER A 637 84.03 -15.34 -64.69
CA SER A 637 84.87 -16.40 -65.28
C SER A 637 85.08 -17.57 -64.32
N TYR A 638 84.76 -18.76 -64.79
CA TYR A 638 84.98 -20.05 -64.16
C TYR A 638 86.43 -20.23 -63.73
N THR A 639 87.38 -19.76 -64.54
CA THR A 639 88.83 -19.83 -64.26
C THR A 639 89.20 -19.19 -62.91
N THR A 640 88.45 -18.16 -62.48
CA THR A 640 88.66 -17.42 -61.24
C THR A 640 87.81 -17.91 -60.07
N CYS A 641 86.62 -18.46 -60.33
CA CYS A 641 85.70 -18.96 -59.32
C CYS A 641 84.68 -19.91 -59.97
N ASP A 642 84.58 -21.14 -59.48
CA ASP A 642 83.63 -22.16 -59.98
C ASP A 642 82.41 -22.37 -59.08
N LEU A 643 82.45 -21.90 -57.82
CA LEU A 643 81.30 -21.90 -56.92
C LEU A 643 81.18 -20.54 -56.21
N VAL A 644 80.04 -19.87 -56.39
CA VAL A 644 79.65 -18.70 -55.62
C VAL A 644 78.60 -19.12 -54.59
N GLU A 645 78.92 -18.90 -53.32
CA GLU A 645 77.98 -19.08 -52.20
C GLU A 645 77.39 -17.72 -51.82
N LEU A 646 76.08 -17.57 -52.02
CA LEU A 646 75.31 -16.37 -51.72
C LEU A 646 74.49 -16.63 -50.44
N THR A 647 74.96 -16.10 -49.31
CA THR A 647 74.18 -16.15 -48.06
C THR A 647 73.16 -15.04 -48.04
N LEU A 648 71.91 -15.39 -47.82
CA LEU A 648 70.73 -14.54 -47.89
C LEU A 648 69.71 -14.92 -46.82
N ARG A 649 68.68 -14.08 -46.66
CA ARG A 649 67.48 -14.36 -45.87
C ARG A 649 66.28 -13.61 -46.46
N VAL A 650 65.09 -13.94 -45.99
CA VAL A 650 63.87 -13.15 -46.16
C VAL A 650 63.64 -12.35 -44.88
N LYS A 651 62.98 -11.20 -45.00
CA LYS A 651 62.47 -10.39 -43.91
C LYS A 651 60.98 -10.12 -44.18
N ASP A 652 60.13 -10.16 -43.16
CA ASP A 652 58.82 -9.50 -43.22
C ASP A 652 58.94 -8.06 -42.69
N GLU A 653 58.37 -7.11 -43.44
CA GLU A 653 58.34 -5.69 -43.08
C GLU A 653 57.22 -5.32 -42.08
N PHE A 654 56.22 -6.19 -41.86
CA PHE A 654 55.01 -5.90 -41.08
C PHE A 654 54.85 -6.67 -39.75
N THR A 655 55.84 -7.48 -39.37
CA THR A 655 55.89 -8.22 -38.10
C THR A 655 55.57 -7.40 -36.86
N GLU A 656 54.61 -7.89 -36.07
CA GLU A 656 54.09 -7.24 -34.86
C GLU A 656 54.71 -7.82 -33.58
N GLU A 657 54.81 -9.16 -33.47
CA GLU A 657 55.57 -9.88 -32.44
C GLU A 657 56.54 -10.90 -33.10
N GLY A 658 57.37 -11.63 -32.34
CA GLY A 658 58.29 -12.63 -32.93
C GLY A 658 59.64 -12.10 -33.49
N ASP A 659 60.17 -12.76 -34.52
CA ASP A 659 61.45 -12.43 -35.19
C ASP A 659 61.21 -12.19 -36.70
N PRO A 660 61.35 -10.96 -37.23
CA PRO A 660 60.94 -10.61 -38.60
C PRO A 660 61.84 -11.19 -39.71
N TYR A 661 62.65 -12.21 -39.43
CA TYR A 661 63.66 -12.72 -40.33
C TYR A 661 63.63 -14.24 -40.49
N SER A 662 63.75 -14.70 -41.74
CA SER A 662 64.01 -16.11 -42.01
C SER A 662 65.38 -16.52 -41.47
N LYS A 663 65.56 -17.84 -41.36
CA LYS A 663 66.88 -18.45 -41.21
C LYS A 663 67.81 -17.95 -42.33
N ASN A 664 69.08 -17.73 -42.00
CA ASN A 664 70.11 -17.40 -42.99
C ASN A 664 70.46 -18.64 -43.79
N GLU A 665 70.24 -18.62 -45.10
CA GLU A 665 70.47 -19.74 -45.99
C GLU A 665 71.46 -19.38 -47.10
N THR A 666 72.09 -20.39 -47.69
CA THR A 666 73.13 -20.19 -48.72
C THR A 666 72.68 -20.78 -50.04
N LEU A 667 72.36 -19.91 -50.98
CA LEU A 667 72.19 -20.28 -52.38
C LEU A 667 73.56 -20.57 -52.99
N ARG A 668 73.69 -21.70 -53.70
CA ARG A 668 74.95 -22.13 -54.32
C ARG A 668 74.83 -22.00 -55.83
N ILE A 669 75.65 -21.12 -56.39
CA ILE A 669 75.66 -20.82 -57.83
C ILE A 669 76.92 -21.44 -58.41
N LEU A 670 76.73 -22.50 -59.20
CA LEU A 670 77.78 -23.22 -59.90
C LEU A 670 78.08 -22.48 -61.20
N ILE A 671 79.32 -22.01 -61.34
CA ILE A 671 79.75 -21.42 -62.60
C ILE A 671 80.12 -22.55 -63.56
N ILE A 672 79.63 -22.47 -64.78
CA ILE A 672 79.83 -23.49 -65.81
C ILE A 672 80.84 -22.98 -66.85
N ASP A 673 81.91 -23.76 -67.01
CA ASP A 673 83.04 -23.57 -67.92
C ASP A 673 82.59 -23.48 -69.39
N VAL A 674 83.00 -22.43 -70.10
CA VAL A 674 82.71 -22.18 -71.52
C VAL A 674 84.02 -22.09 -72.28
N ASN A 675 84.10 -22.73 -73.46
CA ASN A 675 85.33 -22.81 -74.26
C ASN A 675 85.73 -21.44 -74.86
N ASP A 676 86.42 -20.60 -74.09
CA ASP A 676 86.85 -19.24 -74.45
C ASP A 676 88.38 -19.04 -74.47
N ASN A 677 89.15 -19.94 -73.85
CA ASN A 677 90.62 -19.89 -73.88
C ASN A 677 91.18 -20.84 -74.96
N PRO A 678 92.03 -20.36 -75.88
CA PRO A 678 92.64 -21.21 -76.89
C PRO A 678 93.87 -21.97 -76.35
N PRO A 679 94.10 -23.24 -76.77
CA PRO A 679 95.27 -24.03 -76.37
C PRO A 679 96.62 -23.31 -76.55
N ILE A 680 97.43 -23.18 -75.51
CA ILE A 680 98.71 -22.42 -75.58
C ILE A 680 99.90 -23.37 -75.75
N ILE A 681 100.51 -23.40 -76.95
CA ILE A 681 101.73 -24.18 -77.24
C ILE A 681 102.99 -23.46 -76.74
N ARG A 682 103.88 -24.19 -76.05
CA ARG A 682 105.17 -23.72 -75.54
C ARG A 682 106.34 -24.42 -76.24
N SER A 683 107.17 -23.65 -76.94
CA SER A 683 108.42 -24.08 -77.61
C SER A 683 109.60 -23.24 -77.11
N HIS A 684 110.82 -23.79 -77.15
CA HIS A 684 112.00 -23.23 -76.46
C HIS A 684 113.26 -23.06 -77.35
N THR A 685 113.22 -23.36 -78.65
CA THR A 685 114.40 -23.31 -79.55
C THR A 685 114.05 -23.01 -81.01
N ASP A 686 114.82 -22.13 -81.66
CA ASP A 686 114.61 -21.72 -83.07
C ASP A 686 115.00 -22.78 -84.11
N TYR A 687 115.87 -23.73 -83.77
CA TYR A 687 116.37 -24.77 -84.67
C TYR A 687 116.36 -26.14 -84.01
N ILE A 688 115.78 -27.14 -84.69
CA ILE A 688 115.51 -28.45 -84.12
C ILE A 688 116.30 -29.56 -84.84
N VAL A 689 117.02 -30.36 -84.04
CA VAL A 689 117.64 -31.62 -84.45
C VAL A 689 116.79 -32.76 -83.91
N PHE A 690 116.49 -33.75 -84.75
CA PHE A 690 115.54 -34.83 -84.44
C PHE A 690 116.11 -35.85 -83.42
N PRO A 691 115.31 -36.38 -82.46
CA PRO A 691 113.88 -36.16 -82.21
C PRO A 691 113.57 -34.98 -81.27
N PHE A 692 112.32 -34.49 -81.29
CA PHE A 692 111.88 -33.32 -80.54
C PHE A 692 110.44 -33.42 -80.03
N SER A 693 110.15 -32.74 -78.92
CA SER A 693 108.81 -32.60 -78.35
C SER A 693 108.57 -31.18 -77.80
N PHE A 694 107.29 -30.80 -77.74
CA PHE A 694 106.78 -29.53 -77.25
C PHE A 694 105.59 -29.80 -76.32
N GLN A 695 105.15 -28.79 -75.56
CA GLN A 695 104.00 -28.88 -74.65
C GLN A 695 102.91 -27.89 -75.04
N ALA A 696 101.66 -28.20 -74.69
CA ALA A 696 100.58 -27.23 -74.65
C ALA A 696 99.75 -27.41 -73.38
N THR A 697 99.16 -26.29 -72.94
CA THR A 697 98.31 -26.18 -71.76
C THR A 697 97.10 -25.35 -72.12
N ASP A 698 95.94 -25.76 -71.64
CA ASP A 698 94.70 -25.00 -71.70
C ASP A 698 94.37 -24.38 -70.34
N ALA A 699 93.43 -23.44 -70.32
CA ALA A 699 92.85 -22.87 -69.10
C ALA A 699 91.45 -23.44 -68.80
N ASP A 700 90.72 -23.86 -69.85
CA ASP A 700 89.35 -24.36 -69.75
C ASP A 700 89.33 -25.82 -69.25
N SER A 701 88.16 -26.32 -68.86
CA SER A 701 88.00 -27.60 -68.14
C SER A 701 87.15 -28.63 -68.88
N GLY A 702 87.04 -29.84 -68.31
CA GLY A 702 86.23 -30.91 -68.90
C GLY A 702 86.72 -31.33 -70.29
N LEU A 703 85.89 -31.13 -71.32
CA LEU A 703 86.24 -31.33 -72.74
C LEU A 703 86.86 -30.08 -73.38
N ASN A 704 86.57 -28.90 -72.84
CA ASN A 704 87.09 -27.64 -73.35
C ASN A 704 88.63 -27.63 -73.19
N GLY A 705 89.15 -28.04 -72.02
CA GLY A 705 90.60 -28.20 -71.81
C GLY A 705 91.29 -29.37 -72.55
N VAL A 706 90.63 -30.14 -73.43
CA VAL A 706 91.22 -31.34 -74.06
C VAL A 706 91.92 -31.04 -75.38
N ILE A 707 93.24 -30.86 -75.30
CA ILE A 707 94.07 -30.55 -76.47
C ILE A 707 94.37 -31.80 -77.31
N THR A 708 94.17 -31.70 -78.62
CA THR A 708 94.75 -32.60 -79.62
C THR A 708 95.73 -31.87 -80.54
N PHE A 709 96.79 -32.58 -80.94
CA PHE A 709 97.81 -32.06 -81.85
C PHE A 709 97.64 -32.63 -83.26
N SER A 710 97.77 -31.77 -84.27
CA SER A 710 97.87 -32.15 -85.68
C SER A 710 99.03 -31.42 -86.37
N LEU A 711 99.33 -31.81 -87.61
CA LEU A 711 100.30 -31.13 -88.47
C LEU A 711 99.56 -30.47 -89.62
N SER A 712 99.32 -29.15 -89.53
CA SER A 712 98.51 -28.41 -90.48
C SER A 712 99.24 -28.06 -91.78
N LYS A 713 100.59 -27.96 -91.73
CA LYS A 713 101.43 -27.74 -92.93
C LYS A 713 102.84 -28.30 -92.74
N VAL A 714 103.35 -29.04 -93.72
CA VAL A 714 104.79 -29.40 -93.78
C VAL A 714 105.37 -29.01 -95.15
N VAL A 715 106.42 -28.18 -95.11
CA VAL A 715 107.20 -27.75 -96.27
C VAL A 715 108.64 -28.19 -96.06
N CYS A 716 109.27 -28.83 -97.04
CA CYS A 716 110.71 -29.09 -97.01
C CYS A 716 111.40 -28.39 -98.18
N ILE A 717 112.58 -27.83 -97.92
CA ILE A 717 113.44 -27.17 -98.90
C ILE A 717 114.41 -28.23 -99.43
N GLU A 718 114.32 -28.56 -100.72
CA GLU A 718 115.20 -29.55 -101.34
C GLU A 718 116.58 -28.97 -101.71
N ASP A 719 117.55 -29.83 -102.06
CA ASP A 719 118.93 -29.46 -102.46
C ASP A 719 119.01 -28.48 -103.66
N ASN A 720 117.89 -28.20 -104.34
CA ASN A 720 117.72 -27.29 -105.46
C ASN A 720 117.13 -25.90 -105.06
N GLY A 721 116.75 -25.71 -103.80
CA GLY A 721 116.15 -24.47 -103.28
C GLY A 721 114.64 -24.31 -103.51
N LEU A 722 113.95 -25.32 -104.04
CA LEU A 722 112.48 -25.31 -104.17
C LEU A 722 111.83 -25.77 -102.85
N GLU A 723 110.79 -25.04 -102.44
CA GLU A 723 109.87 -25.49 -101.40
C GLU A 723 108.90 -26.52 -101.97
N GLN A 724 108.87 -27.73 -101.39
CA GLN A 724 107.86 -28.73 -101.69
C GLN A 724 107.01 -29.03 -100.45
N ASN A 725 105.69 -29.01 -100.61
CA ASN A 725 104.76 -29.52 -99.60
C ASN A 725 104.84 -31.06 -99.57
N TYR A 726 104.92 -31.64 -98.37
CA TYR A 726 104.98 -33.09 -98.16
C TYR A 726 103.81 -33.54 -97.27
N GLU A 727 102.93 -34.42 -97.76
CA GLU A 727 101.66 -34.76 -97.08
C GLU A 727 101.83 -35.56 -95.76
N SER A 728 102.88 -36.38 -95.61
CA SER A 728 103.17 -37.11 -94.36
C SER A 728 104.63 -37.59 -94.25
N PRO A 729 105.63 -36.68 -94.17
CA PRO A 729 107.01 -37.05 -93.83
C PRO A 729 107.16 -37.33 -92.32
N PHE A 730 106.40 -36.60 -91.51
CA PHE A 730 106.33 -36.68 -90.06
C PHE A 730 104.89 -37.02 -89.62
N LYS A 731 104.78 -37.49 -88.38
CA LYS A 731 103.53 -37.61 -87.61
C LYS A 731 103.78 -36.97 -86.25
N VAL A 732 102.76 -36.35 -85.66
CA VAL A 732 102.79 -35.99 -84.23
C VAL A 732 102.20 -37.14 -83.42
N VAL A 733 102.79 -37.42 -82.26
CA VAL A 733 102.26 -38.37 -81.27
C VAL A 733 102.07 -37.61 -79.97
N SER A 734 100.82 -37.54 -79.51
CA SER A 734 100.40 -36.91 -78.27
C SER A 734 100.55 -37.85 -77.07
N THR A 735 101.13 -37.36 -75.98
CA THR A 735 101.17 -38.01 -74.67
C THR A 735 100.72 -37.03 -73.60
N VAL A 736 99.69 -37.40 -72.83
CA VAL A 736 99.13 -36.56 -71.76
C VAL A 736 99.69 -37.01 -70.41
N ASN A 737 100.05 -36.07 -69.55
CA ASN A 737 100.46 -36.36 -68.17
C ASN A 737 99.96 -35.24 -67.25
N ASN A 738 99.04 -35.57 -66.33
CA ASN A 738 98.39 -34.64 -65.39
C ASN A 738 97.99 -33.28 -66.02
N GLY A 739 97.17 -33.30 -67.06
CA GLY A 739 96.66 -32.10 -67.75
C GLY A 739 97.66 -31.37 -68.66
N ASN A 740 98.94 -31.73 -68.65
CA ASN A 740 99.93 -31.19 -69.59
C ASN A 740 100.01 -32.09 -70.84
N TYR A 741 99.71 -31.50 -72.01
CA TYR A 741 99.67 -32.20 -73.29
C TYR A 741 101.03 -32.07 -73.97
N THR A 742 101.80 -33.17 -74.07
CA THR A 742 103.10 -33.18 -74.75
C THR A 742 102.95 -33.76 -76.16
N GLY A 743 103.30 -32.97 -77.18
CA GLY A 743 103.35 -33.42 -78.57
C GLY A 743 104.78 -33.78 -78.99
N SER A 744 104.98 -34.98 -79.53
CA SER A 744 106.29 -35.46 -80.00
C SER A 744 106.28 -35.67 -81.51
N ILE A 745 107.20 -35.02 -82.24
CA ILE A 745 107.30 -35.18 -83.70
C ILE A 745 108.13 -36.43 -84.00
N GLN A 746 107.55 -37.36 -84.76
CA GLN A 746 108.18 -38.60 -85.19
C GLN A 746 108.24 -38.67 -86.72
N ILE A 747 109.28 -39.29 -87.28
CA ILE A 747 109.33 -39.61 -88.71
C ILE A 747 108.27 -40.66 -89.04
N ALA A 748 107.53 -40.45 -90.12
CA ALA A 748 106.49 -41.35 -90.62
C ALA A 748 106.89 -42.06 -91.92
N SER A 749 107.77 -41.45 -92.73
CA SER A 749 108.23 -42.00 -94.01
C SER A 749 109.60 -42.68 -93.92
N SER A 750 109.82 -43.72 -94.74
CA SER A 750 111.12 -44.39 -94.89
C SER A 750 112.03 -43.77 -95.96
N ARG A 751 111.63 -42.65 -96.57
CA ARG A 751 112.45 -41.88 -97.52
C ARG A 751 113.48 -41.03 -96.77
N SER A 752 114.71 -40.94 -97.28
CA SER A 752 115.68 -39.97 -96.75
C SER A 752 115.31 -38.55 -97.20
N LEU A 753 114.94 -37.72 -96.21
CA LEU A 753 114.76 -36.29 -96.38
C LEU A 753 116.12 -35.60 -96.26
N LYS A 754 116.33 -34.56 -97.07
CA LYS A 754 117.52 -33.69 -97.04
C LYS A 754 117.06 -32.24 -96.95
N GLY A 755 117.82 -31.44 -96.22
CA GLY A 755 117.58 -30.00 -96.07
C GLY A 755 116.82 -29.66 -94.78
N GLN A 756 116.13 -28.52 -94.85
CA GLN A 756 115.37 -27.91 -93.76
C GLN A 756 113.87 -28.10 -94.03
N CYS A 757 113.16 -28.69 -93.06
CA CYS A 757 111.73 -28.92 -93.10
C CYS A 757 111.03 -28.03 -92.07
N ARG A 758 110.15 -27.16 -92.55
CA ARG A 758 109.28 -26.29 -91.79
C ARG A 758 107.95 -27.00 -91.50
N VAL A 759 107.72 -27.33 -90.24
CA VAL A 759 106.55 -28.07 -89.75
C VAL A 759 105.68 -27.14 -88.92
N THR A 760 104.45 -26.90 -89.37
CA THR A 760 103.44 -26.18 -88.56
C THR A 760 102.61 -27.21 -87.80
N VAL A 761 102.70 -27.13 -86.48
CA VAL A 761 101.88 -27.87 -85.53
C VAL A 761 100.65 -27.03 -85.22
N GLU A 762 99.48 -27.66 -85.21
CA GLU A 762 98.24 -27.08 -84.67
C GLU A 762 97.86 -27.81 -83.38
N ALA A 763 97.56 -27.06 -82.33
CA ALA A 763 96.95 -27.54 -81.10
C ALA A 763 95.50 -27.05 -81.07
N LYS A 764 94.56 -27.98 -80.89
CA LYS A 764 93.13 -27.72 -80.99
C LYS A 764 92.38 -28.42 -79.87
N ASP A 765 91.49 -27.68 -79.21
CA ASP A 765 90.63 -28.20 -78.15
C ASP A 765 89.48 -29.10 -78.67
N HIS A 766 88.65 -29.58 -77.74
CA HIS A 766 87.46 -30.39 -78.02
C HIS A 766 86.15 -29.71 -77.55
N GLY A 767 86.18 -28.42 -77.26
CA GLY A 767 84.99 -27.66 -76.84
C GLY A 767 84.15 -27.15 -78.01
N THR A 768 83.23 -26.23 -77.70
CA THR A 768 82.28 -25.68 -78.69
C THR A 768 82.05 -24.17 -78.47
N PRO A 769 82.46 -23.29 -79.41
CA PRO A 769 83.17 -23.57 -80.67
C PRO A 769 84.64 -23.97 -80.40
N PRO A 770 85.21 -24.96 -81.12
CA PRO A 770 86.54 -25.43 -80.79
C PRO A 770 87.64 -24.50 -81.32
N LEU A 771 88.42 -23.95 -80.40
CA LEU A 771 89.52 -23.01 -80.63
C LEU A 771 90.83 -23.75 -80.93
N ASN A 772 91.80 -23.01 -81.46
CA ASN A 772 93.11 -23.55 -81.78
C ASN A 772 94.23 -22.50 -81.68
N SER A 773 95.46 -23.00 -81.58
CA SER A 773 96.66 -22.22 -81.88
C SER A 773 97.61 -23.04 -82.74
N SER A 774 98.60 -22.38 -83.35
CA SER A 774 99.59 -23.06 -84.16
C SER A 774 100.98 -22.47 -83.99
N VAL A 775 102.01 -23.31 -84.05
CA VAL A 775 103.42 -22.92 -84.04
C VAL A 775 104.17 -23.57 -85.19
N THR A 776 105.04 -22.80 -85.84
CA THR A 776 105.87 -23.27 -86.93
C THR A 776 107.29 -23.54 -86.44
N LEU A 777 107.82 -24.73 -86.76
CA LEU A 777 109.06 -25.29 -86.24
C LEU A 777 109.98 -25.69 -87.40
N ASP A 778 111.25 -25.27 -87.38
CA ASP A 778 112.23 -25.59 -88.43
C ASP A 778 113.16 -26.75 -87.99
N ILE A 779 113.10 -27.85 -88.74
CA ILE A 779 113.77 -29.13 -88.46
C ILE A 779 114.84 -29.42 -89.51
N LEU A 780 116.03 -29.88 -89.11
CA LEU A 780 117.14 -30.23 -90.01
C LEU A 780 117.31 -31.75 -90.17
N THR A 781 117.58 -32.21 -91.40
CA THR A 781 117.71 -33.65 -91.75
C THR A 781 119.02 -33.99 -92.46
N VAL A 782 119.63 -35.15 -92.16
CA VAL A 782 120.97 -35.56 -92.64
C VAL A 782 121.05 -37.07 -92.95
N ASP A 783 121.78 -37.44 -94.00
CA ASP A 783 121.53 -38.67 -94.78
C ASP A 783 122.39 -39.91 -94.42
N GLN A 784 123.68 -39.77 -94.03
CA GLN A 784 124.60 -40.93 -93.97
C GLN A 784 125.58 -40.94 -92.79
N SER A 785 125.23 -41.63 -91.71
CA SER A 785 126.16 -41.97 -90.62
C SER A 785 126.87 -43.31 -90.87
N LYS A 786 128.21 -43.32 -90.97
CA LYS A 786 129.02 -44.55 -90.95
C LYS A 786 129.56 -44.82 -89.54
N ARG A 787 129.42 -46.06 -89.05
CA ARG A 787 129.99 -46.49 -87.77
C ARG A 787 131.39 -47.10 -87.98
N VAL A 788 132.32 -46.77 -87.08
CA VAL A 788 133.67 -47.34 -87.00
C VAL A 788 133.89 -47.84 -85.58
N LYS A 789 134.46 -49.04 -85.42
CA LYS A 789 134.90 -49.54 -84.10
C LYS A 789 136.34 -49.08 -83.85
N LEU A 790 136.59 -48.54 -82.66
CA LEU A 790 137.93 -48.26 -82.15
C LEU A 790 138.13 -49.08 -80.88
N GLU A 791 139.34 -49.60 -80.69
CA GLU A 791 139.72 -50.37 -79.50
C GLU A 791 140.84 -49.63 -78.76
N PHE A 792 140.69 -49.51 -77.44
CA PHE A 792 141.58 -48.76 -76.57
C PHE A 792 142.11 -49.69 -75.48
N ASN A 793 143.41 -49.62 -75.21
CA ASN A 793 144.05 -50.43 -74.17
C ASN A 793 143.91 -49.77 -72.77
N ALA A 794 142.71 -49.29 -72.44
CA ALA A 794 142.39 -48.51 -71.25
C ALA A 794 140.95 -48.80 -70.77
N PRO A 795 140.65 -48.68 -69.45
CA PRO A 795 139.33 -49.00 -68.90
C PRO A 795 138.18 -48.19 -69.49
N VAL A 796 136.99 -48.78 -69.58
CA VAL A 796 135.76 -48.16 -70.13
C VAL A 796 135.46 -46.80 -69.49
N GLU A 797 135.67 -46.65 -68.18
CA GLU A 797 135.43 -45.40 -67.45
C GLU A 797 136.39 -44.29 -67.90
N THR A 798 137.65 -44.61 -68.17
CA THR A 798 138.65 -43.67 -68.69
C THR A 798 138.33 -43.24 -70.13
N VAL A 799 137.82 -44.17 -70.95
CA VAL A 799 137.38 -43.87 -72.33
C VAL A 799 136.09 -43.05 -72.32
N LYS A 800 135.17 -43.29 -71.37
CA LYS A 800 133.97 -42.46 -71.15
C LYS A 800 134.33 -41.04 -70.70
N ALA A 801 135.21 -40.89 -69.71
CA ALA A 801 135.64 -39.58 -69.21
C ALA A 801 136.28 -38.71 -70.29
N ASN A 802 137.05 -39.32 -71.20
CA ASN A 802 137.70 -38.63 -72.33
C ASN A 802 136.89 -38.64 -73.64
N SER A 803 135.62 -39.05 -73.61
CA SER A 803 134.79 -39.28 -74.81
C SER A 803 134.71 -38.05 -75.73
N THR A 804 134.36 -36.88 -75.20
CA THR A 804 134.30 -35.62 -75.96
C THR A 804 135.64 -35.19 -76.55
N ALA A 805 136.76 -35.48 -75.88
CA ALA A 805 138.11 -35.20 -76.39
C ALA A 805 138.51 -36.15 -77.54
N ILE A 806 138.10 -37.42 -77.46
CA ILE A 806 138.26 -38.42 -78.53
C ILE A 806 137.40 -38.02 -79.74
N GLU A 807 136.15 -37.63 -79.50
CA GLU A 807 135.18 -37.19 -80.51
C GLU A 807 135.67 -35.94 -81.27
N ALA A 808 136.11 -34.91 -80.55
CA ALA A 808 136.72 -33.71 -81.14
C ALA A 808 138.00 -34.02 -81.94
N SER A 809 138.83 -34.95 -81.46
CA SER A 809 140.05 -35.37 -82.15
C SER A 809 139.74 -36.12 -83.45
N LEU A 810 138.75 -37.01 -83.44
CA LEU A 810 138.29 -37.73 -84.62
C LEU A 810 137.66 -36.78 -85.65
N MET A 811 136.78 -35.86 -85.24
CA MET A 811 136.21 -34.84 -86.13
C MET A 811 137.31 -33.99 -86.80
N ARG A 812 138.35 -33.63 -86.04
CA ARG A 812 139.49 -32.85 -86.57
C ARG A 812 140.34 -33.65 -87.57
N ALA A 813 140.46 -34.96 -87.38
CA ALA A 813 141.22 -35.86 -88.27
C ALA A 813 140.47 -36.22 -89.55
N THR A 814 139.15 -36.44 -89.49
CA THR A 814 138.32 -36.90 -90.61
C THR A 814 137.62 -35.77 -91.37
N ARG A 815 137.47 -34.59 -90.75
CA ARG A 815 136.67 -33.45 -91.23
C ARG A 815 135.18 -33.75 -91.45
N VAL A 816 134.63 -34.73 -90.73
CA VAL A 816 133.18 -34.98 -90.65
C VAL A 816 132.74 -35.02 -89.19
N ALA A 817 131.45 -34.78 -88.94
CA ALA A 817 130.87 -34.94 -87.61
C ALA A 817 130.97 -36.41 -87.15
N VAL A 818 131.31 -36.63 -85.89
CA VAL A 818 131.46 -37.95 -85.26
C VAL A 818 130.62 -37.94 -83.99
N TYR A 819 129.90 -39.04 -83.75
CA TYR A 819 129.08 -39.24 -82.55
C TYR A 819 129.40 -40.59 -81.91
N ILE A 820 129.71 -40.60 -80.61
CA ILE A 820 130.03 -41.83 -79.87
C ILE A 820 128.74 -42.58 -79.50
N VAL A 821 128.40 -43.59 -80.32
CA VAL A 821 127.19 -44.41 -80.14
C VAL A 821 127.21 -45.27 -78.86
N ALA A 822 128.36 -45.86 -78.52
CA ALA A 822 128.52 -46.69 -77.32
C ALA A 822 130.00 -46.91 -77.00
N ILE A 823 130.32 -46.96 -75.70
CA ILE A 823 131.61 -47.42 -75.17
C ILE A 823 131.33 -48.68 -74.35
N LYS A 824 132.04 -49.78 -74.63
CA LYS A 824 131.86 -51.10 -74.03
C LYS A 824 133.21 -51.78 -73.83
N GLU A 825 133.27 -52.70 -72.87
CA GLU A 825 134.49 -53.44 -72.55
C GLU A 825 134.73 -54.61 -73.53
N SER A 826 136.00 -55.01 -73.69
CA SER A 826 136.41 -56.02 -74.67
C SER A 826 136.58 -57.39 -74.02
N LEU A 827 135.64 -58.30 -74.27
CA LEU A 827 135.72 -59.68 -73.78
C LEU A 827 136.78 -60.50 -74.56
N PRO A 828 137.62 -61.31 -73.87
CA PRO A 828 138.65 -62.13 -74.52
C PRO A 828 138.08 -63.37 -75.22
N ALA A 829 138.85 -63.92 -76.17
CA ALA A 829 138.38 -64.94 -77.10
C ALA A 829 138.36 -66.39 -76.53
N SER A 830 137.16 -66.85 -76.18
CA SER A 830 136.64 -68.23 -76.32
C SER A 830 137.42 -69.43 -75.75
N ARG A 831 136.79 -70.16 -74.82
CA ARG A 831 136.80 -71.64 -74.78
C ARG A 831 135.68 -72.19 -73.88
N THR A 832 134.83 -73.06 -74.45
CA THR A 832 133.95 -74.09 -73.82
C THR A 832 133.06 -73.69 -72.62
N ALA A 833 131.78 -74.06 -72.58
CA ALA A 833 131.02 -75.02 -73.39
C ALA A 833 129.67 -74.43 -73.86
#